data_AF-A0A962XMB2-F1
#
_entry.id   AF-A0A962XMB2-F1
#
_cell.length_a   1.000
_cell.length_b   1.000
_cell.length_c   1.000
_cell.angle_alpha   90.00
_cell.angle_beta   90.00
_cell.angle_gamma   90.00
#
_symmetry.space_group_name_H-M   'P 1'
#
loop_
_entity.id
_entity.type
_entity.pdbx_description
1 polymer ?
#
loop_
_entity_poly.entity_id
_entity_poly.type
_entity_poly.pdbx_seq_one_letter_code
_entity_poly.pdbx_strand_id
1 'polypeptide(L)'
;MIEMSMVIAVLGLIGGAMLTVSAAKTEDKKLARLDEQLAAIDKAIQHHVRFHGYLPCPAQPLLPENDPGYGRATCTATGGITLHSAASADDDLLIGIVPTRTLNMSDRYMYDPWGSRISYSVINKLAGTPSDTTRVADFENYTTTLTNGVIAIQDAAGNQMVAPETENVVAYALISHGKDKKGAFPRQIPNTAAPPIACGATALDAENCDADDAIIDAGILESDVSANYYYDRVSWHSLIELRSLLPDSGTPPALSGGNSYFVLSNESFKGDFDEGGESPVPIHAGKSAGRSICAYDLWSYNWNGKDEALAAGTLYLENITAFVCGSSKDGVSCDDFYKLAADREYFFARSGSATAGGDSFITDTSGRGPNNNEDWSVSSKFGADARYWTGIRSTNSTRWGYVTDVSQNCTTSLNHLNGAFTSESSASDAIVGRSAATDENRWNNTTRACSTKQRLICVINGETSTGPDATGTGAYTGGYFVLSKNKWKGNLGGISGADAKCLNDLTSNDWKDKSDAVSRGLLTASNVKSFICDNSTCNIMPQGAYKTARSGSITTGGTTFYVDGNGFGPYMSGAPVWSTGAYFGVADKYWTGYTVVQQSNGATANTMDPGFWAPAPWNDHCNKWTSSDSGDVGFAGKSDANGRASYERWGEDNHACDKSYRLICVVGSE
;
A
#
# COMPACT_ATOMS: atom_id res chain seq x y z
N MET A 1 71.47 9.95 -1.13
CA MET A 1 70.46 9.96 -2.21
C MET A 1 69.85 8.59 -2.48
N ILE A 2 70.61 7.49 -2.44
CA ILE A 2 70.09 6.10 -2.59
C ILE A 2 68.97 5.76 -1.60
N GLU A 3 69.06 6.24 -0.36
CA GLU A 3 68.12 5.93 0.72
C GLU A 3 66.70 6.45 0.42
N MET A 4 66.58 7.67 -0.12
CA MET A 4 65.28 8.22 -0.52
C MET A 4 64.72 7.55 -1.79
N SER A 5 65.58 6.97 -2.64
CA SER A 5 65.17 6.22 -3.83
C SER A 5 64.53 4.88 -3.44
N MET A 6 65.09 4.20 -2.44
CA MET A 6 64.55 2.93 -1.95
C MET A 6 63.20 3.12 -1.25
N VAL A 7 63.01 4.22 -0.51
CA VAL A 7 61.73 4.51 0.15
C VAL A 7 60.61 4.74 -0.85
N ILE A 8 60.84 5.51 -1.93
CA ILE A 8 59.81 5.75 -2.95
C ILE A 8 59.50 4.48 -3.74
N ALA A 9 60.51 3.64 -4.02
CA ALA A 9 60.30 2.35 -4.68
C ALA A 9 59.43 1.41 -3.84
N VAL A 10 59.68 1.32 -2.52
CA VAL A 10 58.89 0.50 -1.60
C VAL A 10 57.47 1.05 -1.45
N LEU A 11 57.30 2.37 -1.35
CA LEU A 11 55.97 3.00 -1.28
C LEU A 11 55.17 2.81 -2.58
N GLY A 12 55.82 2.85 -3.74
CA GLY A 12 55.17 2.56 -5.03
C GLY A 12 54.68 1.11 -5.11
N LEU A 13 55.46 0.16 -4.58
CA LEU A 13 55.11 -1.26 -4.56
C LEU A 13 53.95 -1.55 -3.58
N ILE A 14 53.98 -0.93 -2.40
CA ILE A 14 52.89 -1.01 -1.41
C ILE A 14 51.61 -0.33 -1.95
N GLY A 15 51.75 0.83 -2.58
CA GLY A 15 50.64 1.58 -3.18
C GLY A 15 49.96 0.80 -4.32
N GLY A 16 50.73 0.14 -5.17
CA GLY A 16 50.21 -0.73 -6.23
C GLY A 16 49.41 -1.92 -5.69
N ALA A 17 49.90 -2.56 -4.62
CA ALA A 17 49.21 -3.68 -3.97
C ALA A 17 47.93 -3.25 -3.22
N MET A 18 47.87 -2.04 -2.65
CA MET A 18 46.67 -1.55 -1.97
C MET A 18 45.51 -1.20 -2.94
N LEU A 19 45.84 -0.75 -4.16
CA LEU A 19 44.83 -0.43 -5.18
C LEU A 19 44.09 -1.67 -5.67
N THR A 20 44.77 -2.79 -5.89
CA THR A 20 44.15 -4.04 -6.36
C THR A 20 43.21 -4.65 -5.31
N VAL A 21 43.58 -4.61 -4.02
CA VAL A 21 42.73 -5.07 -2.91
C VAL A 21 41.47 -4.21 -2.76
N SER A 22 41.56 -2.91 -3.03
CA SER A 22 40.42 -1.98 -2.93
C SER A 22 39.39 -2.22 -4.04
N ALA A 23 39.85 -2.58 -5.24
CA ALA A 23 38.98 -2.90 -6.38
C ALA A 23 38.20 -4.20 -6.14
N ALA A 24 38.87 -5.29 -5.72
CA ALA A 24 38.21 -6.57 -5.43
C ALA A 24 37.12 -6.45 -4.36
N LYS A 25 37.41 -5.74 -3.25
CA LYS A 25 36.42 -5.48 -2.18
C LYS A 25 35.21 -4.67 -2.63
N THR A 26 35.34 -3.91 -3.70
CA THR A 26 34.22 -3.12 -4.25
C THR A 26 33.28 -4.02 -5.04
N GLU A 27 33.80 -5.03 -5.74
CA GLU A 27 32.98 -5.97 -6.52
C GLU A 27 32.21 -6.94 -5.63
N ASP A 28 32.85 -7.52 -4.61
CA ASP A 28 32.17 -8.37 -3.62
C ASP A 28 30.98 -7.65 -2.97
N LYS A 29 31.13 -6.35 -2.69
CA LYS A 29 30.06 -5.51 -2.13
C LYS A 29 28.93 -5.27 -3.12
N LYS A 30 29.22 -5.15 -4.41
CA LYS A 30 28.19 -5.03 -5.44
C LYS A 30 27.41 -6.34 -5.54
N LEU A 31 28.09 -7.49 -5.55
CA LEU A 31 27.44 -8.79 -5.60
C LEU A 31 26.53 -9.02 -4.39
N ALA A 32 27.01 -8.76 -3.18
CA ALA A 32 26.19 -8.84 -1.98
C ALA A 32 24.95 -7.92 -2.06
N ARG A 33 25.13 -6.69 -2.56
CA ARG A 33 24.02 -5.75 -2.75
C ARG A 33 23.03 -6.22 -3.83
N LEU A 34 23.52 -6.84 -4.90
CA LEU A 34 22.67 -7.41 -5.94
C LEU A 34 21.83 -8.56 -5.40
N ASP A 35 22.43 -9.47 -4.63
CA ASP A 35 21.72 -10.59 -4.01
C ASP A 35 20.60 -10.10 -3.08
N GLU A 36 20.87 -9.09 -2.24
CA GLU A 36 19.85 -8.45 -1.41
C GLU A 36 18.75 -7.80 -2.24
N GLN A 37 19.11 -7.19 -3.37
CA GLN A 37 18.19 -6.52 -4.27
C GLN A 37 17.28 -7.50 -5.02
N LEU A 38 17.82 -8.59 -5.55
CA LEU A 38 17.06 -9.66 -6.20
C LEU A 38 16.10 -10.30 -5.20
N ALA A 39 16.59 -10.63 -3.99
CA ALA A 39 15.74 -11.16 -2.92
C ALA A 39 14.58 -10.23 -2.53
N ALA A 40 14.79 -8.91 -2.56
CA ALA A 40 13.73 -7.93 -2.32
C ALA A 40 12.70 -7.89 -3.46
N ILE A 41 13.14 -7.98 -4.71
CA ILE A 41 12.26 -8.04 -5.88
C ILE A 41 11.44 -9.33 -5.86
N ASP A 42 12.07 -10.47 -5.58
CA ASP A 42 11.40 -11.77 -5.47
C ASP A 42 10.30 -11.75 -4.41
N LYS A 43 10.60 -11.22 -3.23
CA LYS A 43 9.59 -11.04 -2.17
C LYS A 43 8.42 -10.15 -2.62
N ALA A 44 8.69 -9.09 -3.36
CA ALA A 44 7.64 -8.21 -3.87
C ALA A 44 6.76 -8.90 -4.93
N ILE A 45 7.35 -9.71 -5.81
CA ILE A 45 6.63 -10.52 -6.80
C ILE A 45 5.77 -11.57 -6.11
N GLN A 46 6.34 -12.32 -5.16
CA GLN A 46 5.61 -13.29 -4.35
C GLN A 46 4.43 -12.64 -3.61
N HIS A 47 4.64 -11.45 -3.04
CA HIS A 47 3.59 -10.67 -2.42
C HIS A 47 2.50 -10.27 -3.42
N HIS A 48 2.86 -9.86 -4.63
CA HIS A 48 1.91 -9.57 -5.70
C HIS A 48 1.04 -10.79 -6.03
N VAL A 49 1.65 -11.99 -6.16
CA VAL A 49 0.91 -13.25 -6.37
C VAL A 49 -0.06 -13.51 -5.23
N ARG A 50 0.34 -13.34 -3.97
CA ARG A 50 -0.56 -13.54 -2.82
C ARG A 50 -1.76 -12.60 -2.83
N PHE A 51 -1.58 -11.35 -3.24
CA PHE A 51 -2.63 -10.34 -3.21
C PHE A 51 -3.56 -10.39 -4.42
N HIS A 52 -3.03 -10.75 -5.59
CA HIS A 52 -3.76 -10.66 -6.85
C HIS A 52 -4.08 -12.02 -7.47
N GLY A 53 -3.44 -13.10 -7.00
CA GLY A 53 -3.58 -14.46 -7.53
C GLY A 53 -2.90 -14.67 -8.89
N TYR A 54 -2.05 -13.75 -9.34
CA TYR A 54 -1.31 -13.84 -10.60
C TYR A 54 0.04 -13.12 -10.51
N LEU A 55 0.95 -13.36 -11.46
CA LEU A 55 2.25 -12.66 -11.54
C LEU A 55 2.12 -11.28 -12.20
N PRO A 56 2.92 -10.28 -11.80
CA PRO A 56 2.90 -8.99 -12.48
C PRO A 56 3.43 -9.16 -13.91
N CYS A 57 2.86 -8.45 -14.89
CA CYS A 57 3.47 -8.38 -16.21
C CYS A 57 4.76 -7.53 -16.21
N PRO A 58 5.70 -7.73 -17.16
CA PRO A 58 6.90 -6.90 -17.23
C PRO A 58 6.57 -5.43 -17.49
N ALA A 59 7.46 -4.53 -17.05
CA ALA A 59 7.41 -3.13 -17.45
C ALA A 59 8.14 -2.90 -18.77
N GLN A 60 7.78 -1.81 -19.45
CA GLN A 60 8.38 -1.45 -20.73
C GLN A 60 9.82 -0.95 -20.55
N PRO A 61 10.81 -1.63 -21.18
CA PRO A 61 12.18 -1.24 -21.01
C PRO A 61 12.58 0.02 -21.75
N LEU A 62 11.80 0.51 -22.73
CA LEU A 62 12.20 1.69 -23.53
C LEU A 62 11.72 3.03 -22.96
N LEU A 63 10.93 3.02 -21.88
CA LEU A 63 10.43 4.25 -21.28
C LEU A 63 11.53 4.98 -20.48
N PRO A 64 11.59 6.33 -20.53
CA PRO A 64 12.46 7.12 -19.68
C PRO A 64 11.92 7.24 -18.24
N GLU A 65 12.79 7.51 -17.26
CA GLU A 65 12.44 7.56 -15.81
C GLU A 65 11.27 8.51 -15.48
N ASN A 66 11.10 9.59 -16.26
CA ASN A 66 10.07 10.60 -16.07
C ASN A 66 8.73 10.24 -16.73
N ASP A 67 8.64 9.13 -17.46
CA ASP A 67 7.39 8.72 -18.11
C ASP A 67 6.37 8.21 -17.06
N PRO A 68 5.08 8.56 -17.18
CA PRO A 68 4.04 8.05 -16.28
C PRO A 68 3.90 6.52 -16.28
N GLY A 69 4.20 5.87 -17.41
CA GLY A 69 4.23 4.43 -17.62
C GLY A 69 5.50 3.76 -17.12
N TYR A 70 6.54 4.52 -16.77
CA TYR A 70 7.81 3.97 -16.28
C TYR A 70 7.59 3.06 -15.07
N GLY A 71 8.21 1.87 -15.08
CA GLY A 71 8.09 0.87 -14.02
C GLY A 71 6.69 0.30 -13.82
N ARG A 72 5.72 0.56 -14.73
CA ARG A 72 4.38 -0.04 -14.68
C ARG A 72 4.31 -1.28 -15.55
N ALA A 73 3.76 -2.35 -14.97
CA ALA A 73 3.47 -3.61 -15.65
C ALA A 73 2.52 -3.40 -16.84
N THR A 74 2.83 -4.03 -17.96
CA THR A 74 1.93 -4.14 -19.12
C THR A 74 2.09 -5.50 -19.79
N CYS A 75 0.98 -6.19 -20.04
CA CYS A 75 1.00 -7.53 -20.65
C CYS A 75 0.98 -7.48 -22.19
N THR A 76 1.18 -6.30 -22.77
CA THR A 76 1.27 -6.09 -24.21
C THR A 76 2.72 -6.00 -24.64
N ALA A 77 3.10 -6.83 -25.62
CA ALA A 77 4.42 -6.86 -26.26
C ALA A 77 4.70 -5.56 -27.05
N THR A 78 4.97 -4.50 -26.30
CA THR A 78 5.13 -3.12 -26.76
C THR A 78 6.24 -2.44 -25.96
N GLY A 79 6.84 -1.40 -26.51
CA GLY A 79 7.83 -0.60 -25.77
C GLY A 79 9.10 -1.37 -25.39
N GLY A 80 9.49 -2.36 -26.20
CA GLY A 80 10.68 -3.21 -26.01
C GLY A 80 10.45 -4.45 -25.15
N ILE A 81 9.21 -4.75 -24.77
CA ILE A 81 8.84 -6.07 -24.25
C ILE A 81 8.85 -7.06 -25.41
N THR A 82 9.66 -8.11 -25.30
CA THR A 82 9.72 -9.22 -26.25
C THR A 82 8.64 -10.24 -25.89
N LEU A 83 7.89 -10.69 -26.89
CA LEU A 83 7.06 -11.89 -26.81
C LEU A 83 7.83 -13.01 -27.49
N HIS A 84 8.32 -13.96 -26.70
CA HIS A 84 8.90 -15.18 -27.24
C HIS A 84 7.77 -16.21 -27.38
N SER A 85 7.45 -16.57 -28.62
CA SER A 85 6.36 -17.49 -28.92
C SER A 85 6.80 -18.93 -28.70
N ALA A 86 6.15 -19.61 -27.78
CA ALA A 86 6.39 -21.01 -27.51
C ALA A 86 5.57 -21.92 -28.44
N ALA A 87 5.58 -23.23 -28.19
CA ALA A 87 4.80 -24.20 -28.96
C ALA A 87 3.28 -23.97 -28.85
N SER A 88 2.81 -23.30 -27.80
CA SER A 88 1.42 -22.89 -27.60
C SER A 88 1.35 -21.44 -27.10
N ALA A 89 0.28 -20.73 -27.45
CA ALA A 89 0.06 -19.36 -26.98
C ALA A 89 -0.10 -19.25 -25.45
N ASP A 90 -0.44 -20.37 -24.80
CA ASP A 90 -0.52 -20.47 -23.34
C ASP A 90 0.87 -20.52 -22.69
N ASP A 91 1.88 -20.95 -23.46
CA ASP A 91 3.27 -21.06 -23.04
C ASP A 91 4.11 -19.86 -23.53
N ASP A 92 3.51 -18.83 -24.13
CA ASP A 92 4.25 -17.65 -24.56
C ASP A 92 4.97 -16.98 -23.39
N LEU A 93 6.17 -16.46 -23.63
CA LEU A 93 6.98 -15.79 -22.62
C LEU A 93 6.99 -14.28 -22.88
N LEU A 94 6.71 -13.50 -21.83
CA LEU A 94 6.89 -12.06 -21.84
C LEU A 94 8.23 -11.72 -21.19
N ILE A 95 9.10 -11.05 -21.94
CA ILE A 95 10.43 -10.64 -21.49
C ILE A 95 10.50 -9.11 -21.52
N GLY A 96 10.70 -8.50 -20.36
CA GLY A 96 10.86 -7.07 -20.22
C GLY A 96 11.75 -6.76 -19.02
N ILE A 97 11.38 -5.73 -18.26
CA ILE A 97 12.10 -5.35 -17.03
C ILE A 97 11.19 -5.41 -15.82
N VAL A 98 11.80 -5.45 -14.63
CA VAL A 98 11.09 -5.50 -13.34
C VAL A 98 10.09 -4.33 -13.21
N PRO A 99 8.80 -4.59 -12.96
CA PRO A 99 7.77 -3.55 -12.89
C PRO A 99 7.72 -2.89 -11.50
N THR A 100 8.76 -2.11 -11.15
CA THR A 100 8.96 -1.53 -9.81
C THR A 100 7.76 -0.77 -9.28
N ARG A 101 7.09 0.07 -10.09
CA ARG A 101 5.93 0.86 -9.62
C ARG A 101 4.69 0.01 -9.44
N THR A 102 4.48 -1.03 -10.25
CA THR A 102 3.39 -2.00 -10.01
C THR A 102 3.65 -2.81 -8.74
N LEU A 103 4.91 -3.14 -8.46
CA LEU A 103 5.33 -3.82 -7.24
C LEU A 103 5.40 -2.89 -6.02
N ASN A 104 5.03 -1.62 -6.16
CA ASN A 104 5.15 -0.59 -5.12
C ASN A 104 6.59 -0.47 -4.55
N MET A 105 7.59 -0.68 -5.40
CA MET A 105 9.00 -0.53 -5.09
C MET A 105 9.57 0.78 -5.64
N SER A 106 10.64 1.27 -5.03
CA SER A 106 11.40 2.40 -5.59
C SER A 106 12.01 2.00 -6.94
N ASP A 107 11.98 2.91 -7.92
CA ASP A 107 12.60 2.73 -9.25
C ASP A 107 14.09 2.38 -9.17
N ARG A 108 14.76 2.61 -8.03
CA ARG A 108 16.15 2.17 -7.78
C ARG A 108 16.33 0.65 -7.89
N TYR A 109 15.30 -0.13 -7.53
CA TYR A 109 15.35 -1.60 -7.57
C TYR A 109 15.33 -2.15 -9.00
N MET A 110 15.01 -1.30 -9.98
CA MET A 110 15.05 -1.68 -11.37
C MET A 110 16.48 -1.80 -11.91
N TYR A 111 17.48 -1.21 -11.24
CA TYR A 111 18.85 -1.17 -11.71
C TYR A 111 19.78 -2.03 -10.87
N ASP A 112 20.57 -2.87 -11.50
CA ASP A 112 21.66 -3.56 -10.84
C ASP A 112 22.80 -2.60 -10.39
N PRO A 113 23.77 -3.07 -9.60
CA PRO A 113 24.89 -2.25 -9.14
C PRO A 113 25.79 -1.66 -10.24
N TRP A 114 25.71 -2.16 -11.48
CA TRP A 114 26.45 -1.63 -12.62
C TRP A 114 25.62 -0.64 -13.45
N GLY A 115 24.36 -0.41 -13.07
CA GLY A 115 23.47 0.58 -13.64
C GLY A 115 22.71 0.11 -14.87
N SER A 116 22.58 -1.19 -15.05
CA SER A 116 21.72 -1.80 -16.08
C SER A 116 20.38 -2.19 -15.50
N ARG A 117 19.33 -2.23 -16.32
CA ARG A 117 18.01 -2.65 -15.85
C ARG A 117 17.96 -4.17 -15.67
N ILE A 118 17.34 -4.64 -14.60
CA ILE A 118 17.12 -6.07 -14.33
C ILE A 118 16.02 -6.58 -15.27
N SER A 119 16.33 -7.63 -16.03
CA SER A 119 15.39 -8.26 -16.94
C SER A 119 14.45 -9.18 -16.17
N TYR A 120 13.20 -9.25 -16.62
CA TYR A 120 12.15 -10.04 -16.00
C TYR A 120 11.41 -10.81 -17.09
N SER A 121 11.50 -12.14 -17.01
CA SER A 121 10.85 -13.09 -17.92
C SER A 121 9.74 -13.80 -17.16
N VAL A 122 8.53 -13.86 -17.73
CA VAL A 122 7.36 -14.47 -17.09
C VAL A 122 6.45 -15.14 -18.11
N ILE A 123 5.93 -16.33 -17.76
CA ILE A 123 4.94 -17.02 -18.59
C ILE A 123 3.71 -16.13 -18.73
N ASN A 124 3.36 -15.78 -19.96
CA ASN A 124 2.31 -14.82 -20.30
C ASN A 124 0.95 -15.22 -19.70
N LYS A 125 0.65 -16.53 -19.64
CA LYS A 125 -0.60 -17.02 -19.06
C LYS A 125 -0.69 -16.81 -17.55
N LEU A 126 0.44 -16.86 -16.85
CA LEU A 126 0.52 -16.63 -15.41
C LEU A 126 0.54 -15.15 -15.02
N ALA A 127 0.79 -14.26 -15.99
CA ALA A 127 0.93 -12.82 -15.75
C ALA A 127 -0.37 -12.05 -16.06
N GLY A 128 -0.66 -11.00 -15.27
CA GLY A 128 -1.93 -10.26 -15.38
C GLY A 128 -1.86 -8.77 -15.02
N THR A 129 -3.01 -8.11 -15.22
CA THR A 129 -3.28 -6.75 -14.71
C THR A 129 -4.55 -6.76 -13.87
N PRO A 130 -4.82 -5.73 -13.03
CA PRO A 130 -6.02 -5.71 -12.18
C PRO A 130 -7.36 -5.80 -12.93
N SER A 131 -7.37 -5.50 -14.23
CA SER A 131 -8.55 -5.67 -15.09
C SER A 131 -8.78 -7.11 -15.56
N ASP A 132 -7.86 -8.02 -15.31
CA ASP A 132 -7.88 -9.39 -15.84
C ASP A 132 -8.39 -10.39 -14.78
N THR A 133 -9.71 -10.53 -14.71
CA THR A 133 -10.38 -11.33 -13.67
C THR A 133 -10.23 -12.85 -13.83
N THR A 134 -9.69 -13.35 -14.95
CA THR A 134 -9.54 -14.79 -15.19
C THR A 134 -8.20 -15.36 -14.72
N ARG A 135 -7.24 -14.50 -14.38
CA ARG A 135 -5.85 -14.91 -14.14
C ARG A 135 -5.60 -15.70 -12.87
N VAL A 136 -6.46 -15.55 -11.86
CA VAL A 136 -6.39 -16.39 -10.66
C VAL A 136 -6.61 -17.85 -11.02
N ALA A 137 -7.64 -18.13 -11.83
CA ALA A 137 -7.94 -19.48 -12.27
C ALA A 137 -6.86 -20.01 -13.22
N ASP A 138 -6.31 -19.17 -14.10
CA ASP A 138 -5.19 -19.56 -14.96
C ASP A 138 -3.97 -19.93 -14.12
N PHE A 139 -3.61 -19.13 -13.11
CA PHE A 139 -2.47 -19.40 -12.24
C PHE A 139 -2.61 -20.72 -11.45
N GLU A 140 -3.80 -20.96 -10.89
CA GLU A 140 -4.12 -22.18 -10.14
C GLU A 140 -4.14 -23.44 -11.02
N ASN A 141 -4.64 -23.34 -12.26
CA ASN A 141 -4.88 -24.50 -13.13
C ASN A 141 -3.86 -24.63 -14.27
N TYR A 142 -2.89 -23.73 -14.36
CA TYR A 142 -1.88 -23.76 -15.41
C TYR A 142 -1.14 -25.10 -15.43
N THR A 143 -1.05 -25.68 -16.62
CA THR A 143 -0.26 -26.88 -16.93
C THR A 143 0.35 -26.66 -18.30
N THR A 144 1.52 -27.26 -18.53
CA THR A 144 2.17 -27.24 -19.83
C THR A 144 2.50 -28.66 -20.27
N THR A 145 2.52 -28.89 -21.59
CA THR A 145 2.98 -30.15 -22.17
C THR A 145 4.47 -30.11 -22.54
N LEU A 146 5.14 -28.97 -22.37
CA LEU A 146 6.55 -28.81 -22.68
C LEU A 146 7.41 -29.57 -21.67
N THR A 147 8.13 -30.58 -22.18
CA THR A 147 8.98 -31.48 -21.38
C THR A 147 10.31 -30.85 -20.97
N ASN A 148 10.59 -29.60 -21.32
CA ASN A 148 11.76 -28.86 -20.86
C ASN A 148 11.37 -27.64 -20.00
N GLY A 149 10.09 -27.51 -19.65
CA GLY A 149 9.53 -26.27 -19.11
C GLY A 149 9.32 -25.20 -20.18
N VAL A 150 8.66 -24.10 -19.79
CA VAL A 150 8.52 -22.89 -20.62
C VAL A 150 9.71 -21.96 -20.46
N ILE A 151 10.28 -21.91 -19.25
CA ILE A 151 11.54 -21.23 -18.97
C ILE A 151 12.50 -22.34 -18.54
N ALA A 152 13.53 -22.57 -19.36
CA ALA A 152 14.46 -23.68 -19.24
C ALA A 152 15.73 -23.20 -18.51
N ILE A 153 15.79 -23.43 -17.19
CA ILE A 153 16.97 -23.08 -16.39
C ILE A 153 18.03 -24.18 -16.51
N GLN A 154 19.20 -23.81 -17.04
CA GLN A 154 20.31 -24.71 -17.31
C GLN A 154 21.55 -24.35 -16.46
N ASP A 155 22.34 -25.36 -16.10
CA ASP A 155 23.67 -25.13 -15.54
C ASP A 155 24.68 -24.73 -16.63
N ALA A 156 25.92 -24.40 -16.23
CA ALA A 156 27.00 -24.02 -17.17
C ALA A 156 27.38 -25.13 -18.19
N ALA A 157 26.93 -26.37 -17.99
CA ALA A 157 27.15 -27.48 -18.91
C ALA A 157 25.94 -27.74 -19.83
N GLY A 158 24.89 -26.91 -19.72
CA GLY A 158 23.64 -27.05 -20.50
C GLY A 158 22.68 -28.10 -19.95
N ASN A 159 22.89 -28.59 -18.72
CA ASN A 159 21.95 -29.53 -18.10
C ASN A 159 20.81 -28.75 -17.43
N GLN A 160 19.58 -29.19 -17.61
CA GLN A 160 18.42 -28.62 -16.92
C GLN A 160 18.56 -28.78 -15.40
N MET A 161 18.43 -27.66 -14.67
CA MET A 161 18.49 -27.62 -13.21
C MET A 161 17.13 -27.94 -12.56
N VAL A 162 16.04 -27.71 -13.29
CA VAL A 162 14.68 -28.04 -12.86
C VAL A 162 14.23 -29.27 -13.62
N ALA A 163 13.95 -30.36 -12.89
CA ALA A 163 13.41 -31.56 -13.50
C ALA A 163 12.03 -31.23 -14.09
N PRO A 164 11.80 -31.51 -15.38
CA PRO A 164 10.58 -31.12 -16.07
C PRO A 164 9.43 -32.05 -15.69
N GLU A 165 8.79 -31.75 -14.57
CA GLU A 165 7.51 -32.32 -14.19
C GLU A 165 6.42 -31.29 -14.47
N THR A 166 5.20 -31.74 -14.82
CA THR A 166 4.08 -30.88 -15.25
C THR A 166 3.70 -29.80 -14.24
N GLU A 167 4.09 -29.94 -12.97
CA GLU A 167 3.81 -28.99 -11.90
C GLU A 167 5.04 -28.17 -11.45
N ASN A 168 6.26 -28.58 -11.84
CA ASN A 168 7.51 -27.93 -11.46
C ASN A 168 8.06 -27.05 -12.59
N VAL A 169 7.20 -26.19 -13.13
CA VAL A 169 7.55 -25.26 -14.21
C VAL A 169 8.10 -23.97 -13.61
N VAL A 170 9.20 -23.43 -14.17
CA VAL A 170 9.69 -22.11 -13.77
C VAL A 170 8.72 -21.04 -14.26
N ALA A 171 8.11 -20.32 -13.33
CA ALA A 171 7.04 -19.38 -13.61
C ALA A 171 7.57 -18.00 -14.04
N TYR A 172 8.68 -17.58 -13.42
CA TYR A 172 9.40 -16.38 -13.79
C TYR A 172 10.89 -16.48 -13.48
N ALA A 173 11.69 -15.65 -14.15
CA ALA A 173 13.11 -15.45 -13.89
C ALA A 173 13.49 -13.95 -13.91
N LEU A 174 14.49 -13.61 -13.11
CA LEU A 174 15.15 -12.32 -13.01
C LEU A 174 16.59 -12.47 -13.45
N ILE A 175 17.07 -11.56 -14.30
CA ILE A 175 18.45 -11.57 -14.79
C ILE A 175 19.08 -10.19 -14.57
N SER A 176 20.16 -10.15 -13.78
CA SER A 176 21.12 -9.05 -13.83
C SER A 176 22.25 -9.44 -14.76
N HIS A 177 22.43 -8.65 -15.81
CA HIS A 177 23.45 -8.83 -16.85
C HIS A 177 24.87 -8.39 -16.44
N GLY A 178 25.08 -8.24 -15.13
CA GLY A 178 26.37 -7.98 -14.54
C GLY A 178 27.13 -6.74 -15.09
N LYS A 179 28.45 -6.89 -15.08
CA LYS A 179 29.42 -5.82 -15.34
C LYS A 179 29.55 -5.45 -16.81
N ASP A 180 29.41 -6.41 -17.71
CA ASP A 180 29.56 -6.22 -19.15
C ASP A 180 28.24 -5.81 -19.84
N LYS A 181 27.11 -6.02 -19.16
CA LYS A 181 25.79 -5.46 -19.46
C LYS A 181 25.18 -5.96 -20.76
N LYS A 182 25.71 -7.02 -21.36
CA LYS A 182 25.14 -7.58 -22.60
C LYS A 182 23.73 -8.08 -22.35
N GLY A 183 22.83 -7.92 -23.31
CA GLY A 183 21.40 -8.20 -23.13
C GLY A 183 20.65 -7.16 -22.29
N ALA A 184 21.37 -6.33 -21.53
CA ALA A 184 20.74 -5.39 -20.62
C ALA A 184 20.25 -4.12 -21.32
N PHE A 185 19.14 -3.60 -20.80
CA PHE A 185 18.72 -2.24 -21.12
C PHE A 185 19.51 -1.23 -20.29
N PRO A 186 20.01 -0.14 -20.90
CA PRO A 186 20.73 0.88 -20.15
C PRO A 186 19.78 1.66 -19.24
N ARG A 187 20.31 2.20 -18.13
CA ARG A 187 19.54 3.09 -17.24
C ARG A 187 18.99 4.31 -17.99
N GLN A 188 19.88 5.03 -18.67
CA GLN A 188 19.50 6.16 -19.51
C GLN A 188 19.25 5.68 -20.93
N ILE A 189 18.03 5.91 -21.38
CA ILE A 189 17.63 5.68 -22.76
C ILE A 189 17.60 7.04 -23.42
N PRO A 190 18.54 7.36 -24.33
CA PRO A 190 18.39 8.54 -25.16
C PRO A 190 17.03 8.46 -25.88
N ASN A 191 16.39 9.58 -26.18
CA ASN A 191 15.00 9.69 -26.65
C ASN A 191 14.62 8.89 -27.93
N THR A 192 15.53 8.06 -28.44
CA THR A 192 15.36 7.03 -29.45
C THR A 192 15.46 5.66 -28.79
N ALA A 193 14.41 4.83 -28.91
CA ALA A 193 14.34 3.42 -28.51
C ALA A 193 15.70 2.69 -28.62
N ALA A 194 16.49 2.70 -27.55
CA ALA A 194 17.80 2.08 -27.53
C ALA A 194 17.58 0.57 -27.33
N PRO A 195 18.00 -0.28 -28.29
CA PRO A 195 17.92 -1.73 -28.09
C PRO A 195 18.77 -2.15 -26.89
N PRO A 196 18.54 -3.36 -26.34
CA PRO A 196 19.45 -3.92 -25.35
C PRO A 196 20.89 -3.93 -25.88
N ILE A 197 21.86 -3.85 -24.98
CA ILE A 197 23.28 -3.93 -25.36
C ILE A 197 23.51 -5.28 -26.04
N ALA A 198 24.13 -5.27 -27.23
CA ALA A 198 24.26 -6.48 -28.03
C ALA A 198 25.06 -7.57 -27.32
N CYS A 199 24.57 -8.81 -27.40
CA CYS A 199 25.19 -10.03 -26.85
C CYS A 199 26.67 -10.21 -27.22
N GLY A 200 27.00 -10.10 -28.52
CA GLY A 200 28.29 -10.57 -29.03
C GLY A 200 28.38 -12.11 -29.02
N ALA A 201 28.95 -12.71 -30.08
CA ALA A 201 28.78 -14.13 -30.38
C ALA A 201 29.75 -15.10 -29.69
N THR A 202 30.56 -14.67 -28.70
CA THR A 202 31.74 -15.44 -28.26
C THR A 202 31.86 -15.68 -26.76
N ALA A 203 30.93 -15.20 -25.93
CA ALA A 203 31.00 -15.36 -24.47
C ALA A 203 30.01 -16.42 -23.97
N LEU A 204 30.29 -17.03 -22.83
CA LEU A 204 29.45 -18.08 -22.25
C LEU A 204 28.12 -17.54 -21.68
N ASP A 205 28.06 -16.24 -21.36
CA ASP A 205 26.85 -15.51 -20.98
C ASP A 205 25.96 -15.10 -22.16
N ALA A 206 26.32 -15.48 -23.39
CA ALA A 206 25.54 -15.13 -24.58
C ALA A 206 24.13 -15.74 -24.61
N GLU A 207 23.86 -16.78 -23.83
CA GLU A 207 22.51 -17.35 -23.72
C GLU A 207 21.56 -16.38 -23.02
N ASN A 208 21.98 -15.79 -21.91
CA ASN A 208 21.09 -14.97 -21.07
C ASN A 208 20.68 -13.63 -21.70
N CYS A 209 21.18 -13.31 -22.90
CA CYS A 209 21.04 -12.01 -23.52
C CYS A 209 20.22 -12.01 -24.83
N ASP A 210 19.88 -13.17 -25.39
CA ASP A 210 19.20 -13.28 -26.69
C ASP A 210 17.67 -13.20 -26.61
N ALA A 211 17.14 -13.19 -25.38
CA ALA A 211 15.73 -13.05 -25.05
C ALA A 211 14.85 -14.20 -25.58
N ASP A 212 15.30 -15.44 -25.33
CA ASP A 212 14.50 -16.64 -25.54
C ASP A 212 14.08 -17.34 -24.23
N ASP A 213 13.68 -18.62 -24.32
CA ASP A 213 13.20 -19.45 -23.23
C ASP A 213 14.31 -20.15 -22.42
N ALA A 214 15.56 -20.09 -22.86
CA ALA A 214 16.69 -20.74 -22.20
C ALA A 214 17.51 -19.73 -21.37
N ILE A 215 17.83 -20.11 -20.13
CA ILE A 215 18.58 -19.26 -19.20
C ILE A 215 19.64 -20.11 -18.51
N ILE A 216 20.90 -19.66 -18.54
CA ILE A 216 22.00 -20.29 -17.83
C ILE A 216 22.14 -19.66 -16.44
N ASP A 217 21.91 -20.47 -15.40
CA ASP A 217 22.23 -20.16 -14.01
C ASP A 217 23.57 -20.81 -13.65
N ALA A 218 24.63 -20.02 -13.83
CA ALA A 218 26.00 -20.41 -13.52
C ALA A 218 26.60 -19.50 -12.44
N GLY A 219 27.53 -20.04 -11.64
CA GLY A 219 28.32 -19.23 -10.73
C GLY A 219 29.13 -18.18 -11.49
N ILE A 220 29.26 -16.98 -10.92
CA ILE A 220 30.04 -15.89 -11.52
C ILE A 220 31.47 -16.34 -11.74
N LEU A 221 31.94 -16.25 -12.98
CA LEU A 221 33.28 -16.62 -13.39
C LEU A 221 33.97 -15.40 -14.01
N GLU A 222 34.79 -14.71 -13.22
CA GLU A 222 35.64 -13.64 -13.77
C GLU A 222 36.85 -14.25 -14.49
N SER A 223 37.00 -14.00 -15.79
CA SER A 223 38.14 -14.43 -16.58
C SER A 223 38.68 -13.30 -17.46
N ASP A 224 40.01 -13.19 -17.56
CA ASP A 224 40.67 -12.28 -18.51
C ASP A 224 40.52 -12.77 -19.97
N VAL A 225 40.06 -14.01 -20.18
CA VAL A 225 39.79 -14.57 -21.50
C VAL A 225 38.32 -14.32 -21.83
N SER A 226 38.08 -13.54 -22.89
CA SER A 226 36.73 -13.06 -23.20
C SER A 226 35.70 -14.12 -23.55
N ALA A 227 36.15 -15.37 -23.75
CA ALA A 227 35.30 -16.50 -24.10
C ALA A 227 34.83 -17.32 -22.90
N ASN A 228 35.28 -17.02 -21.67
CA ASN A 228 35.10 -17.89 -20.51
C ASN A 228 34.45 -17.21 -19.29
N TYR A 229 33.84 -16.03 -19.42
CA TYR A 229 33.22 -15.35 -18.28
C TYR A 229 31.70 -15.55 -18.22
N TYR A 230 31.17 -15.56 -17.00
CA TYR A 230 29.76 -15.43 -16.64
C TYR A 230 29.64 -14.27 -15.66
N TYR A 231 29.06 -13.15 -16.09
CA TYR A 231 28.80 -12.01 -15.21
C TYR A 231 27.36 -11.95 -14.71
N ASP A 232 26.48 -12.77 -15.29
CA ASP A 232 25.07 -12.71 -14.98
C ASP A 232 24.75 -13.33 -13.63
N ARG A 233 23.72 -12.76 -13.00
CA ARG A 233 23.11 -13.31 -11.81
C ARG A 233 21.65 -13.57 -12.09
N VAL A 234 21.25 -14.83 -11.96
CA VAL A 234 19.88 -15.28 -12.19
C VAL A 234 19.20 -15.56 -10.85
N SER A 235 17.94 -15.16 -10.71
CA SER A 235 17.02 -15.61 -9.65
C SER A 235 15.72 -16.07 -10.29
N TRP A 236 15.14 -17.17 -9.84
CA TRP A 236 13.95 -17.75 -10.48
C TRP A 236 13.12 -18.51 -9.45
N HIS A 237 11.83 -18.68 -9.76
CA HIS A 237 10.89 -19.39 -8.90
C HIS A 237 9.97 -20.31 -9.70
N SER A 238 9.68 -21.47 -9.13
CA SER A 238 8.76 -22.44 -9.73
C SER A 238 7.30 -22.12 -9.43
N LEU A 239 6.40 -22.57 -10.29
CA LEU A 239 4.97 -22.40 -10.11
C LEU A 239 4.47 -23.12 -8.84
N ILE A 240 5.01 -24.29 -8.52
CA ILE A 240 4.65 -25.04 -7.31
C ILE A 240 5.00 -24.26 -6.04
N GLU A 241 6.17 -23.61 -6.01
CA GLU A 241 6.55 -22.72 -4.91
C GLU A 241 5.57 -21.55 -4.78
N LEU A 242 5.21 -20.92 -5.89
CA LEU A 242 4.31 -19.78 -5.86
C LEU A 242 2.86 -20.15 -5.54
N ARG A 243 2.38 -21.33 -5.96
CA ARG A 243 1.04 -21.83 -5.58
C ARG A 243 0.94 -22.11 -4.09
N SER A 244 2.03 -22.56 -3.46
CA SER A 244 2.07 -22.71 -2.00
C SER A 244 1.89 -21.39 -1.24
N LEU A 245 1.98 -20.25 -1.93
CA LEU A 245 1.73 -18.94 -1.38
C LEU A 245 0.26 -18.51 -1.46
N LEU A 246 -0.52 -19.10 -2.36
CA LEU A 246 -1.93 -18.77 -2.47
C LEU A 246 -2.67 -19.27 -1.22
N PRO A 247 -3.65 -18.50 -0.70
CA PRO A 247 -4.52 -19.01 0.35
C PRO A 247 -5.21 -20.28 -0.15
N ASP A 248 -5.24 -21.33 0.66
CA ASP A 248 -5.91 -22.59 0.32
C ASP A 248 -7.31 -22.27 -0.23
N SER A 249 -7.61 -22.74 -1.44
CA SER A 249 -8.86 -22.50 -2.17
C SER A 249 -10.10 -23.12 -1.52
N GLY A 250 -9.99 -23.54 -0.26
CA GLY A 250 -11.13 -23.83 0.58
C GLY A 250 -12.00 -22.58 0.67
N THR A 251 -13.24 -22.69 0.17
CA THR A 251 -14.28 -21.67 0.34
C THR A 251 -14.19 -21.08 1.75
N PRO A 252 -13.96 -19.76 1.90
CA PRO A 252 -13.86 -19.13 3.20
C PRO A 252 -15.11 -19.49 4.01
N PRO A 253 -14.99 -19.98 5.25
CA PRO A 253 -16.15 -20.16 6.09
C PRO A 253 -16.87 -18.81 6.21
N ALA A 254 -18.20 -18.85 6.07
CA ALA A 254 -19.05 -17.66 6.14
C ALA A 254 -18.71 -16.81 7.37
N LEU A 255 -18.51 -15.52 7.12
CA LEU A 255 -18.02 -14.51 8.06
C LEU A 255 -18.98 -14.31 9.23
N SER A 256 -18.57 -14.72 10.43
CA SER A 256 -19.15 -14.23 11.68
C SER A 256 -18.06 -13.53 12.48
N GLY A 257 -18.04 -12.19 12.45
CA GLY A 257 -17.23 -11.32 13.33
C GLY A 257 -15.71 -11.57 13.26
N GLY A 258 -15.01 -10.79 12.45
CA GLY A 258 -13.54 -10.86 12.41
C GLY A 258 -12.93 -10.57 13.78
N ASN A 259 -12.22 -11.54 14.35
CA ASN A 259 -11.45 -11.35 15.57
C ASN A 259 -10.42 -10.22 15.37
N SER A 260 -10.17 -9.45 16.43
CA SER A 260 -9.02 -8.55 16.47
C SER A 260 -7.81 -9.25 17.04
N TYR A 261 -6.63 -8.86 16.60
CA TYR A 261 -5.38 -9.47 17.03
C TYR A 261 -4.37 -8.43 17.48
N PHE A 262 -3.53 -8.83 18.43
CA PHE A 262 -2.44 -8.04 18.99
C PHE A 262 -1.18 -8.89 18.89
N VAL A 263 -0.49 -8.76 17.75
CA VAL A 263 0.50 -9.74 17.28
C VAL A 263 1.91 -9.22 17.46
N LEU A 264 2.77 -9.96 18.15
CA LEU A 264 4.20 -9.63 18.22
C LEU A 264 4.90 -10.05 16.93
N SER A 265 5.61 -9.12 16.30
CA SER A 265 6.33 -9.35 15.05
C SER A 265 7.38 -10.46 15.19
N ASN A 266 7.68 -11.14 14.09
CA ASN A 266 8.75 -12.12 14.07
C ASN A 266 10.12 -11.42 13.95
N GLU A 267 10.17 -10.44 13.06
CA GLU A 267 11.36 -9.64 12.80
C GLU A 267 11.54 -8.51 13.82
N SER A 268 12.76 -7.95 13.85
CA SER A 268 13.13 -6.83 14.72
C SER A 268 13.69 -5.68 13.87
N PHE A 269 13.28 -4.47 14.22
CA PHE A 269 13.44 -3.25 13.44
C PHE A 269 14.16 -2.19 14.26
N LYS A 270 14.95 -1.34 13.59
CA LYS A 270 15.51 -0.13 14.20
C LYS A 270 14.39 0.90 14.41
N GLY A 271 14.68 1.96 15.15
CA GLY A 271 13.72 3.01 15.50
C GLY A 271 13.43 4.05 14.41
N ASP A 272 13.79 3.75 13.16
CA ASP A 272 13.44 4.54 11.98
C ASP A 272 12.43 3.77 11.14
N PHE A 273 11.20 4.26 11.14
CA PHE A 273 10.17 3.74 10.24
C PHE A 273 10.04 4.62 8.99
N ASP A 274 10.63 5.82 8.95
CA ASP A 274 10.34 6.80 7.90
C ASP A 274 11.22 6.66 6.64
N GLU A 275 12.36 5.97 6.71
CA GLU A 275 13.27 5.90 5.56
C GLU A 275 13.78 4.50 5.23
N GLY A 276 13.97 4.25 3.92
CA GLY A 276 14.48 3.00 3.33
C GLY A 276 15.97 2.71 3.62
N GLY A 277 16.37 2.78 4.89
CA GLY A 277 17.65 2.32 5.42
C GLY A 277 17.59 0.85 5.81
N GLU A 278 18.47 0.04 5.22
CA GLU A 278 18.81 -1.38 5.50
C GLU A 278 17.68 -2.42 5.64
N SER A 279 16.41 -2.04 5.66
CA SER A 279 15.29 -2.97 5.56
C SER A 279 15.06 -3.33 4.08
N PRO A 280 14.91 -4.62 3.71
CA PRO A 280 14.77 -5.05 2.33
C PRO A 280 13.47 -4.56 1.65
N VAL A 281 12.58 -3.85 2.36
CA VAL A 281 11.28 -3.40 1.84
C VAL A 281 11.23 -1.86 1.82
N PRO A 282 10.89 -1.20 0.69
CA PRO A 282 10.74 0.25 0.63
C PRO A 282 9.44 0.66 1.33
N ILE A 283 9.54 1.54 2.31
CA ILE A 283 8.39 2.02 3.06
C ILE A 283 8.31 3.55 2.91
N HIS A 284 7.11 4.10 2.70
CA HIS A 284 6.89 5.53 2.54
C HIS A 284 6.93 6.28 3.89
N ALA A 285 7.64 7.40 3.92
CA ALA A 285 7.78 8.29 5.08
C ALA A 285 6.43 8.77 5.67
N GLY A 286 6.28 8.61 6.98
CA GLY A 286 5.14 8.98 7.80
C GLY A 286 4.29 7.79 8.27
N LYS A 287 3.16 8.11 8.91
CA LYS A 287 2.15 7.20 9.53
C LYS A 287 1.88 5.85 8.82
N SER A 288 2.12 5.76 7.52
CA SER A 288 2.05 4.56 6.67
C SER A 288 3.11 3.50 6.97
N ALA A 289 4.22 3.88 7.61
CA ALA A 289 5.37 3.01 7.61
C ALA A 289 5.33 1.86 8.61
N GLY A 290 5.00 2.15 9.87
CA GLY A 290 4.75 1.12 10.88
C GLY A 290 3.63 0.16 10.45
N ARG A 291 2.60 0.67 9.75
CA ARG A 291 1.54 -0.16 9.16
C ARG A 291 2.08 -1.12 8.10
N SER A 292 2.93 -0.62 7.20
CA SER A 292 3.52 -1.41 6.13
C SER A 292 4.47 -2.48 6.67
N ILE A 293 5.27 -2.18 7.70
CA ILE A 293 6.14 -3.15 8.37
C ILE A 293 5.30 -4.25 9.03
N CYS A 294 4.28 -3.85 9.79
CA CYS A 294 3.41 -4.80 10.46
C CYS A 294 2.63 -5.68 9.48
N ALA A 295 2.09 -5.09 8.40
CA ALA A 295 1.46 -5.86 7.35
C ALA A 295 2.47 -6.86 6.77
N TYR A 296 3.63 -6.39 6.33
CA TYR A 296 4.65 -7.26 5.74
C TYR A 296 5.01 -8.44 6.67
N ASP A 297 5.27 -8.20 7.96
CA ASP A 297 5.62 -9.26 8.90
C ASP A 297 4.46 -10.26 9.10
N LEU A 298 3.23 -9.78 9.29
CA LEU A 298 2.05 -10.63 9.48
C LEU A 298 1.67 -11.44 8.22
N TRP A 299 1.92 -10.88 7.05
CA TRP A 299 1.71 -11.57 5.77
C TRP A 299 2.81 -12.59 5.50
N SER A 300 4.07 -12.28 5.83
CA SER A 300 5.23 -13.11 5.54
C SER A 300 5.27 -14.39 6.37
N TYR A 301 4.84 -14.34 7.63
CA TYR A 301 4.95 -15.47 8.54
C TYR A 301 3.59 -16.03 8.96
N ASN A 302 3.55 -17.30 9.37
CA ASN A 302 2.34 -17.90 9.95
C ASN A 302 2.20 -17.52 11.43
N TRP A 303 0.98 -17.42 11.95
CA TRP A 303 0.69 -17.09 13.34
C TRP A 303 -0.71 -17.56 13.76
N ASN A 304 -0.92 -17.75 15.06
CA ASN A 304 -2.19 -18.22 15.61
C ASN A 304 -3.31 -17.20 15.37
N GLY A 305 -4.29 -17.51 14.52
CA GLY A 305 -5.34 -16.57 14.12
C GLY A 305 -5.21 -16.01 12.71
N LYS A 306 -4.16 -16.38 11.96
CA LYS A 306 -3.90 -15.82 10.63
C LYS A 306 -4.98 -16.20 9.62
N ASP A 307 -5.34 -17.49 9.57
CA ASP A 307 -6.31 -18.00 8.62
C ASP A 307 -7.69 -17.42 8.93
N GLU A 308 -8.02 -17.26 10.21
CA GLU A 308 -9.22 -16.57 10.67
C GLU A 308 -9.22 -15.09 10.28
N ALA A 309 -8.10 -14.37 10.43
CA ALA A 309 -7.98 -12.97 10.01
C ALA A 309 -8.04 -12.79 8.49
N LEU A 310 -7.48 -13.74 7.73
CA LEU A 310 -7.56 -13.79 6.26
C LEU A 310 -8.99 -14.05 5.81
N ALA A 311 -9.62 -15.10 6.36
CA ALA A 311 -11.02 -15.42 6.10
C ALA A 311 -11.92 -14.24 6.48
N ALA A 312 -11.62 -13.57 7.61
CA ALA A 312 -12.30 -12.38 8.10
C ALA A 312 -12.16 -11.14 7.22
N GLY A 313 -11.22 -11.13 6.26
CA GLY A 313 -10.85 -9.91 5.54
C GLY A 313 -10.29 -8.82 6.46
N THR A 314 -9.72 -9.18 7.61
CA THR A 314 -9.17 -8.21 8.58
C THR A 314 -7.68 -8.02 8.40
N LEU A 315 -6.99 -8.90 7.67
CA LEU A 315 -5.56 -8.80 7.39
C LEU A 315 -5.20 -7.80 6.27
N TYR A 316 -6.04 -6.80 5.98
CA TYR A 316 -5.70 -5.75 5.00
C TYR A 316 -4.95 -4.57 5.64
N LEU A 317 -4.18 -3.85 4.83
CA LEU A 317 -3.29 -2.77 5.28
C LEU A 317 -4.04 -1.66 6.05
N GLU A 318 -5.30 -1.41 5.71
CA GLU A 318 -6.19 -0.46 6.39
C GLU A 318 -6.54 -0.86 7.83
N ASN A 319 -6.55 -2.16 8.12
CA ASN A 319 -6.93 -2.73 9.41
C ASN A 319 -5.71 -3.03 10.29
N ILE A 320 -4.50 -2.90 9.74
CA ILE A 320 -3.24 -3.18 10.43
C ILE A 320 -2.57 -1.89 10.88
N THR A 321 -2.23 -1.81 12.16
CA THR A 321 -1.46 -0.70 12.73
C THR A 321 -0.33 -1.18 13.63
N ALA A 322 0.76 -0.43 13.70
CA ALA A 322 1.80 -0.67 14.70
C ALA A 322 1.44 0.01 16.02
N PHE A 323 1.59 -0.70 17.14
CA PHE A 323 1.38 -0.18 18.49
C PHE A 323 2.63 0.60 18.97
N VAL A 324 2.83 1.81 18.43
CA VAL A 324 3.99 2.67 18.72
C VAL A 324 3.62 4.16 18.88
N CYS A 325 3.76 4.69 20.11
CA CYS A 325 3.90 6.08 20.60
C CYS A 325 4.57 7.09 19.65
N GLY A 326 3.85 7.91 18.90
CA GLY A 326 4.47 9.04 18.21
C GLY A 326 3.64 10.33 18.23
N SER A 327 4.28 11.50 18.36
CA SER A 327 3.58 12.79 18.23
C SER A 327 3.41 13.11 16.75
N SER A 328 2.19 13.45 16.36
CA SER A 328 1.97 14.02 15.02
C SER A 328 2.66 15.38 14.89
N LYS A 329 2.95 15.80 13.66
CA LYS A 329 3.33 17.19 13.34
C LYS A 329 2.27 18.22 13.75
N ASP A 330 1.07 17.77 14.10
CA ASP A 330 -0.11 18.58 14.36
C ASP A 330 -0.41 18.74 15.88
N GLY A 331 0.52 18.34 16.76
CA GLY A 331 0.32 18.42 18.21
C GLY A 331 -0.70 17.41 18.77
N VAL A 332 -1.16 16.47 17.94
CA VAL A 332 -2.08 15.40 18.35
C VAL A 332 -1.36 14.46 19.33
N SER A 333 -1.93 14.38 20.52
CA SER A 333 -1.61 13.43 21.59
C SER A 333 -1.61 11.99 21.08
N CYS A 334 -0.86 11.11 21.75
CA CYS A 334 -0.91 9.66 21.53
C CYS A 334 -2.34 9.05 21.58
N ASP A 335 -3.32 9.82 22.07
CA ASP A 335 -4.76 9.51 22.08
C ASP A 335 -5.41 9.16 20.76
N ASP A 336 -5.02 9.80 19.66
CA ASP A 336 -5.64 9.52 18.37
C ASP A 336 -4.88 8.46 17.57
N PHE A 337 -3.71 8.03 18.05
CA PHE A 337 -2.85 7.07 17.36
C PHE A 337 -3.12 5.61 17.73
N TYR A 338 -3.67 5.31 18.93
CA TYR A 338 -3.94 3.95 19.42
C TYR A 338 -5.39 3.71 19.84
N LYS A 339 -6.37 4.32 19.18
CA LYS A 339 -7.73 3.84 19.32
C LYS A 339 -7.82 2.47 18.64
N LEU A 340 -7.27 1.46 19.32
CA LEU A 340 -7.88 0.14 19.32
C LEU A 340 -9.37 0.39 19.49
N ALA A 341 -10.17 -0.39 18.79
CA ALA A 341 -11.59 -0.22 18.91
C ALA A 341 -12.01 -0.36 20.37
N ALA A 342 -12.92 0.53 20.78
CA ALA A 342 -13.50 0.51 22.11
C ALA A 342 -14.26 -0.80 22.37
N ASP A 343 -14.24 -1.24 23.63
CA ASP A 343 -14.95 -2.43 24.11
C ASP A 343 -14.70 -3.68 23.24
N ARG A 344 -13.47 -3.83 22.76
CA ARG A 344 -13.09 -4.88 21.80
C ARG A 344 -12.09 -5.84 22.40
N GLU A 345 -12.35 -7.12 22.15
CA GLU A 345 -11.45 -8.21 22.48
C GLU A 345 -10.35 -8.34 21.42
N TYR A 346 -9.10 -8.42 21.86
CA TYR A 346 -7.91 -8.63 21.04
C TYR A 346 -7.20 -9.90 21.48
N PHE A 347 -6.98 -10.82 20.55
CA PHE A 347 -6.24 -12.05 20.79
C PHE A 347 -4.74 -11.83 20.60
N PHE A 348 -3.93 -12.30 21.54
CA PHE A 348 -2.49 -12.29 21.38
C PHE A 348 -2.06 -13.35 20.38
N ALA A 349 -1.08 -13.01 19.55
CA ALA A 349 -0.40 -13.97 18.70
C ALA A 349 1.06 -13.59 18.52
N ARG A 350 1.87 -14.51 17.98
CA ARG A 350 3.24 -14.21 17.54
C ARG A 350 3.44 -14.61 16.10
N SER A 351 3.82 -13.63 15.29
CA SER A 351 4.29 -13.84 13.93
C SER A 351 5.48 -14.82 13.91
N GLY A 352 5.44 -15.79 12.99
CA GLY A 352 6.40 -16.90 12.92
C GLY A 352 6.03 -18.11 13.79
N SER A 353 4.85 -18.14 14.40
CA SER A 353 4.44 -19.24 15.28
C SER A 353 2.93 -19.45 15.30
N ALA A 354 2.46 -20.50 14.63
CA ALA A 354 1.04 -20.86 14.55
C ALA A 354 0.40 -21.27 15.90
N THR A 355 1.21 -21.54 16.93
CA THR A 355 0.74 -22.04 18.23
C THR A 355 0.99 -21.08 19.40
N ALA A 356 1.72 -19.98 19.18
CA ALA A 356 2.03 -19.03 20.24
C ALA A 356 0.93 -17.96 20.32
N GLY A 357 0.36 -17.79 21.53
CA GLY A 357 -0.74 -16.87 21.81
C GLY A 357 -2.04 -17.58 22.14
N GLY A 358 -3.18 -16.98 21.76
CA GLY A 358 -4.53 -17.53 21.96
C GLY A 358 -5.28 -17.00 23.18
N ASP A 359 -4.57 -16.37 24.12
CA ASP A 359 -5.20 -15.56 25.16
C ASP A 359 -5.66 -14.21 24.60
N SER A 360 -6.51 -13.48 25.33
CA SER A 360 -7.06 -12.21 24.86
C SER A 360 -7.08 -11.11 25.93
N PHE A 361 -7.46 -9.91 25.50
CA PHE A 361 -7.84 -8.84 26.40
C PHE A 361 -8.90 -7.95 25.80
N ILE A 362 -9.61 -7.22 26.66
CA ILE A 362 -10.67 -6.29 26.25
C ILE A 362 -10.21 -4.86 26.50
N THR A 363 -10.40 -3.97 25.52
CA THR A 363 -10.23 -2.53 25.66
C THR A 363 -11.44 -1.89 26.36
N ASP A 364 -11.27 -0.73 26.99
CA ASP A 364 -12.38 0.03 27.54
C ASP A 364 -13.15 0.80 26.46
N THR A 365 -14.19 1.54 26.89
CA THR A 365 -15.05 2.38 26.03
C THR A 365 -14.28 3.49 25.28
N SER A 366 -13.02 3.74 25.64
CA SER A 366 -12.13 4.71 24.98
C SER A 366 -11.07 4.03 24.09
N GLY A 367 -11.13 2.70 23.94
CA GLY A 367 -10.14 1.94 23.18
C GLY A 367 -8.86 1.65 23.95
N ARG A 368 -8.83 1.85 25.28
CA ARG A 368 -7.63 1.61 26.08
C ARG A 368 -7.71 0.24 26.73
N GLY A 369 -6.72 -0.58 26.46
CA GLY A 369 -6.51 -1.86 27.08
C GLY A 369 -5.29 -1.84 28.02
N PRO A 370 -5.06 -2.94 28.72
CA PRO A 370 -6.10 -3.82 29.24
C PRO A 370 -7.21 -3.04 29.98
N ASN A 371 -8.46 -3.45 29.88
CA ASN A 371 -9.55 -3.06 30.79
C ASN A 371 -10.05 -4.25 31.62
N ASN A 372 -9.29 -5.34 31.63
CA ASN A 372 -9.50 -6.47 32.52
C ASN A 372 -8.38 -6.52 33.57
N ASN A 373 -8.71 -6.86 34.81
CA ASN A 373 -7.74 -7.06 35.90
C ASN A 373 -6.95 -8.37 35.74
N GLU A 374 -6.86 -8.90 34.52
CA GLU A 374 -6.17 -10.17 34.28
C GLU A 374 -4.66 -9.99 34.31
N ASP A 375 -3.99 -11.02 34.83
CA ASP A 375 -2.53 -11.07 34.80
C ASP A 375 -2.06 -11.44 33.39
N TRP A 376 -1.60 -10.44 32.65
CA TRP A 376 -1.10 -10.63 31.29
C TRP A 376 0.31 -11.25 31.24
N SER A 377 0.89 -11.66 32.37
CA SER A 377 2.34 -11.80 32.54
C SER A 377 2.95 -13.17 32.31
N VAL A 378 2.17 -14.09 31.77
CA VAL A 378 2.69 -15.40 31.42
C VAL A 378 3.34 -15.36 30.04
N SER A 379 4.52 -15.98 29.93
CA SER A 379 5.23 -16.18 28.66
C SER A 379 4.37 -16.83 27.58
N SER A 380 3.22 -17.43 27.94
CA SER A 380 2.23 -18.00 27.03
C SER A 380 1.48 -16.98 26.16
N LYS A 381 1.36 -15.69 26.56
CA LYS A 381 0.62 -14.70 25.75
C LYS A 381 1.24 -14.47 24.37
N PHE A 382 2.57 -14.39 24.27
CA PHE A 382 3.29 -14.29 22.99
C PHE A 382 4.20 -15.48 22.70
N GLY A 383 4.29 -16.45 23.62
CA GLY A 383 5.21 -17.58 23.52
C GLY A 383 6.71 -17.22 23.58
N ALA A 384 7.07 -15.97 23.88
CA ALA A 384 8.46 -15.49 24.01
C ALA A 384 8.58 -14.21 24.85
N ASP A 385 9.73 -14.05 25.49
CA ASP A 385 10.19 -12.80 26.07
C ASP A 385 10.97 -11.99 25.03
N ALA A 386 10.40 -10.86 24.60
CA ALA A 386 10.99 -9.97 23.64
C ALA A 386 10.75 -8.53 24.02
N ARG A 387 11.67 -7.67 23.60
CA ARG A 387 11.48 -6.22 23.66
C ARG A 387 10.88 -5.73 22.36
N TYR A 388 10.01 -4.74 22.46
CA TYR A 388 9.33 -4.15 21.33
C TYR A 388 9.23 -2.64 21.49
N TRP A 389 9.28 -1.91 20.38
CA TRP A 389 9.08 -0.46 20.41
C TRP A 389 7.67 -0.14 20.88
N THR A 390 7.56 0.81 21.81
CA THR A 390 6.25 1.29 22.28
C THR A 390 6.17 2.80 22.24
N GLY A 391 7.22 3.54 22.60
CA GLY A 391 7.11 5.00 22.81
C GLY A 391 6.11 5.39 23.90
N ILE A 392 5.63 4.43 24.71
CA ILE A 392 4.58 4.62 25.73
C ILE A 392 5.21 4.52 27.11
N ARG A 393 5.06 5.56 27.94
CA ARG A 393 5.25 5.50 29.39
C ARG A 393 3.93 5.21 30.07
N SER A 394 3.85 4.06 30.74
CA SER A 394 2.78 3.79 31.71
C SER A 394 3.35 3.82 33.11
N THR A 395 2.57 4.35 34.06
CA THR A 395 2.77 4.17 35.51
C THR A 395 1.81 3.13 36.08
N ASN A 396 1.14 2.38 35.20
CA ASN A 396 0.14 1.38 35.57
C ASN A 396 0.43 0.07 34.83
N SER A 397 0.39 -1.05 35.56
CA SER A 397 0.52 -2.40 35.03
C SER A 397 -0.76 -2.91 34.35
N THR A 398 -1.93 -2.38 34.70
CA THR A 398 -3.23 -2.85 34.21
C THR A 398 -3.81 -2.03 33.08
N ARG A 399 -3.19 -0.92 32.69
CA ARG A 399 -3.65 -0.05 31.59
C ARG A 399 -2.45 0.67 31.00
N TRP A 400 -2.33 0.76 29.68
CA TRP A 400 -1.30 1.62 29.12
C TRP A 400 -1.58 3.09 29.44
N GLY A 401 -0.52 3.80 29.82
CA GLY A 401 -0.58 5.16 30.32
C GLY A 401 -0.41 6.23 29.26
N TYR A 402 -0.73 7.45 29.68
CA TYR A 402 -0.55 8.68 28.92
C TYR A 402 0.90 9.15 29.02
N VAL A 403 1.51 9.45 27.88
CA VAL A 403 2.76 10.20 27.87
C VAL A 403 2.44 11.65 27.54
N THR A 404 2.60 12.53 28.51
CA THR A 404 2.63 13.99 28.26
C THR A 404 4.01 14.46 27.84
N ASP A 405 5.02 13.58 27.88
CA ASP A 405 6.43 13.84 27.61
C ASP A 405 6.96 12.94 26.48
N VAL A 406 6.77 13.40 25.23
CA VAL A 406 7.16 12.72 23.98
C VAL A 406 8.67 12.75 23.69
N SER A 407 9.51 12.99 24.70
CA SER A 407 10.95 13.21 24.52
C SER A 407 11.76 11.96 24.13
N GLN A 408 11.15 10.78 24.01
CA GLN A 408 11.83 9.49 23.79
C GLN A 408 11.15 8.60 22.73
N ASN A 409 11.06 9.09 21.50
CA ASN A 409 10.44 8.38 20.35
C ASN A 409 11.33 8.36 19.10
N CYS A 410 12.64 8.15 19.26
CA CYS A 410 13.56 8.01 18.12
C CYS A 410 13.56 9.20 17.14
N THR A 411 13.69 10.42 17.67
CA THR A 411 13.85 11.64 16.89
C THR A 411 15.22 12.29 17.13
N THR A 412 15.80 12.91 16.10
CA THR A 412 17.06 13.70 16.19
C THR A 412 16.85 15.20 16.41
N SER A 413 15.60 15.68 16.31
CA SER A 413 15.24 17.09 16.43
C SER A 413 14.99 17.48 17.88
N LEU A 414 15.71 18.50 18.38
CA LEU A 414 15.47 19.16 19.68
C LEU A 414 14.07 19.78 19.80
N ASN A 415 13.32 19.90 18.69
CA ASN A 415 11.90 20.18 18.72
C ASN A 415 11.14 18.86 18.92
N HIS A 416 11.00 18.46 20.18
CA HIS A 416 10.27 17.27 20.65
C HIS A 416 8.78 17.22 20.25
N LEU A 417 8.27 18.22 19.53
CA LEU A 417 6.89 18.32 19.08
C LEU A 417 6.58 17.47 17.82
N ASN A 418 7.60 16.85 17.21
CA ASN A 418 7.48 16.05 15.97
C ASN A 418 7.79 14.55 16.17
N GLY A 419 7.60 14.03 17.39
CA GLY A 419 7.91 12.70 17.93
C GLY A 419 7.51 11.47 17.13
N ALA A 420 7.93 11.33 15.88
CA ALA A 420 7.81 10.09 15.11
C ALA A 420 9.11 9.25 15.23
N PHE A 421 8.99 7.93 15.13
CA PHE A 421 10.13 7.01 15.03
C PHE A 421 10.83 7.19 13.68
N THR A 422 11.74 8.16 13.58
CA THR A 422 12.36 8.60 12.30
C THR A 422 13.88 8.62 12.36
N SER A 423 14.48 7.85 13.26
CA SER A 423 15.92 7.89 13.44
C SER A 423 16.49 6.54 13.80
N GLU A 424 17.56 6.15 13.12
CA GLU A 424 18.42 5.03 13.52
C GLU A 424 19.63 5.50 14.36
N SER A 425 19.63 6.76 14.80
CA SER A 425 20.77 7.32 15.51
C SER A 425 20.97 6.62 16.84
N SER A 426 22.23 6.29 17.16
CA SER A 426 22.61 5.82 18.50
C SER A 426 22.54 6.93 19.56
N ALA A 427 22.38 8.19 19.15
CA ALA A 427 22.22 9.35 20.04
C ALA A 427 20.76 9.65 20.38
N SER A 428 19.82 8.98 19.71
CA SER A 428 18.40 9.05 20.00
C SER A 428 17.96 7.75 20.66
N ASP A 429 17.05 7.85 21.62
CA ASP A 429 16.48 6.71 22.31
C ASP A 429 14.96 6.68 22.16
N ALA A 430 14.37 5.48 22.24
CA ALA A 430 12.94 5.35 22.48
C ALA A 430 12.61 4.33 23.56
N ILE A 431 11.41 4.48 24.11
CA ILE A 431 10.86 3.56 25.10
C ILE A 431 10.50 2.24 24.42
N VAL A 432 10.90 1.15 25.07
CA VAL A 432 10.54 -0.22 24.69
C VAL A 432 9.72 -0.90 25.78
N GLY A 433 8.75 -1.70 25.35
CA GLY A 433 8.07 -2.67 26.19
C GLY A 433 8.83 -3.99 26.29
N ARG A 434 8.42 -4.87 27.21
CA ARG A 434 8.90 -6.26 27.32
C ARG A 434 7.72 -7.22 27.42
N SER A 435 7.57 -8.13 26.46
CA SER A 435 6.38 -8.99 26.30
C SER A 435 6.13 -9.94 27.47
N ALA A 436 7.16 -10.29 28.25
CA ALA A 436 7.06 -11.16 29.42
C ALA A 436 7.03 -10.40 30.77
N ALA A 437 7.03 -9.07 30.78
CA ALA A 437 7.01 -8.31 32.03
C ALA A 437 5.62 -8.33 32.68
N THR A 438 5.57 -8.43 34.01
CA THR A 438 4.33 -8.57 34.79
C THR A 438 3.77 -7.24 35.29
N ASP A 439 4.52 -6.17 35.10
CA ASP A 439 4.29 -4.84 35.64
C ASP A 439 4.24 -3.79 34.51
N GLU A 440 4.37 -2.52 34.85
CA GLU A 440 4.42 -1.42 33.89
C GLU A 440 5.57 -1.53 32.88
N ASN A 441 6.62 -2.31 33.17
CA ASN A 441 7.73 -2.55 32.25
C ASN A 441 7.29 -3.27 30.98
N ARG A 442 6.08 -3.85 30.95
CA ARG A 442 5.50 -4.38 29.72
C ARG A 442 5.38 -3.31 28.65
N TRP A 443 5.05 -2.09 29.03
CA TRP A 443 4.86 -0.96 28.14
C TRP A 443 6.07 -0.03 28.13
N ASN A 444 6.73 0.08 29.28
CA ASN A 444 7.78 1.05 29.56
C ASN A 444 8.94 0.40 30.33
N ASN A 445 9.59 -0.60 29.72
CA ASN A 445 10.68 -1.35 30.38
C ASN A 445 11.90 -0.49 30.63
N THR A 446 12.35 0.17 29.56
CA THR A 446 13.60 0.92 29.51
C THR A 446 13.61 1.75 28.23
N THR A 447 14.63 2.58 28.07
CA THR A 447 14.94 3.19 26.77
C THR A 447 16.00 2.39 26.03
N ARG A 448 15.94 2.43 24.71
CA ARG A 448 16.94 1.83 23.83
C ARG A 448 17.33 2.80 22.73
N ALA A 449 18.62 2.80 22.42
CA ALA A 449 19.15 3.49 21.27
C ALA A 449 18.44 3.03 20.00
N CYS A 450 18.05 3.97 19.16
CA CYS A 450 17.24 3.70 17.98
C CYS A 450 18.01 2.96 16.89
N SER A 451 19.33 2.90 16.99
CA SER A 451 20.19 2.01 16.21
C SER A 451 20.03 0.53 16.55
N THR A 452 19.41 0.18 17.68
CA THR A 452 19.18 -1.21 18.10
C THR A 452 17.92 -1.78 17.47
N LYS A 453 17.93 -3.08 17.13
CA LYS A 453 16.74 -3.76 16.60
C LYS A 453 15.84 -4.24 17.74
N GLN A 454 14.55 -3.87 17.70
CA GLN A 454 13.51 -4.33 18.63
C GLN A 454 12.28 -4.79 17.83
N ARG A 455 11.43 -5.63 18.41
CA ARG A 455 10.20 -6.08 17.74
C ARG A 455 9.15 -4.96 17.65
N LEU A 456 8.08 -5.24 16.93
CA LEU A 456 6.87 -4.44 16.91
C LEU A 456 5.70 -5.26 17.45
N ILE A 457 4.70 -4.55 17.95
CA ILE A 457 3.37 -5.10 18.14
C ILE A 457 2.51 -4.58 17.00
N CYS A 458 1.89 -5.52 16.28
CA CYS A 458 1.04 -5.30 15.14
C CYS A 458 -0.39 -5.60 15.53
N VAL A 459 -1.23 -4.56 15.47
CA VAL A 459 -2.63 -4.62 15.82
C VAL A 459 -3.41 -4.85 14.54
N ILE A 460 -4.25 -5.87 14.54
CA ILE A 460 -5.29 -6.07 13.54
C ILE A 460 -6.61 -5.69 14.21
N ASN A 461 -7.22 -4.61 13.77
CA ASN A 461 -8.57 -4.26 14.19
C ASN A 461 -9.54 -5.10 13.36
N GLY A 462 -10.05 -6.19 13.93
CA GLY A 462 -11.11 -6.95 13.30
C GLY A 462 -12.36 -6.09 13.21
N GLU A 463 -13.09 -6.06 12.09
CA GLU A 463 -14.26 -5.21 11.98
C GLU A 463 -15.30 -5.60 13.03
N THR A 464 -15.77 -4.65 13.86
CA THR A 464 -17.10 -4.87 14.45
C THR A 464 -18.07 -4.83 13.30
N SER A 465 -18.82 -5.91 13.16
CA SER A 465 -20.11 -5.95 12.48
C SER A 465 -21.14 -5.02 13.16
N THR A 466 -20.78 -3.76 13.39
CA THR A 466 -21.69 -2.62 13.43
C THR A 466 -21.50 -1.75 12.17
N GLY A 467 -20.45 -1.98 11.37
CA GLY A 467 -20.48 -1.69 9.94
C GLY A 467 -21.17 -2.84 9.21
N PRO A 468 -22.24 -2.61 8.41
CA PRO A 468 -22.86 -3.68 7.66
C PRO A 468 -21.99 -4.02 6.46
N ASP A 469 -21.17 -5.06 6.68
CA ASP A 469 -20.80 -6.16 5.80
C ASP A 469 -20.85 -5.91 4.28
N ALA A 470 -19.67 -6.06 3.65
CA ALA A 470 -19.49 -6.09 2.20
C ALA A 470 -19.83 -7.46 1.59
N THR A 471 -20.28 -8.44 2.36
CA THR A 471 -20.60 -9.79 1.84
C THR A 471 -22.00 -10.26 2.26
N GLY A 472 -23.01 -9.73 1.57
CA GLY A 472 -24.24 -10.45 1.20
C GLY A 472 -24.92 -11.28 2.30
N THR A 473 -25.60 -10.62 3.25
CA THR A 473 -26.94 -10.97 3.79
C THR A 473 -27.27 -10.16 5.05
N GLY A 474 -26.29 -9.49 5.66
CA GLY A 474 -26.54 -8.42 6.62
C GLY A 474 -27.15 -7.19 5.93
N ALA A 475 -28.37 -6.81 6.29
CA ALA A 475 -29.01 -5.61 5.75
C ALA A 475 -28.16 -4.37 6.08
N TYR A 476 -27.80 -3.60 5.05
CA TYR A 476 -27.08 -2.35 5.24
C TYR A 476 -27.96 -1.35 6.00
N THR A 477 -27.45 -0.80 7.11
CA THR A 477 -28.18 0.14 7.97
C THR A 477 -27.75 1.59 7.79
N GLY A 478 -26.69 1.88 7.02
CA GLY A 478 -26.23 3.24 6.75
C GLY A 478 -27.10 4.00 5.74
N GLY A 479 -26.68 5.21 5.38
CA GLY A 479 -27.31 6.04 4.37
C GLY A 479 -26.71 5.89 2.97
N TYR A 480 -27.20 6.67 2.01
CA TYR A 480 -26.67 6.71 0.64
C TYR A 480 -26.25 8.12 0.28
N PHE A 481 -25.20 8.21 -0.53
CA PHE A 481 -24.64 9.45 -1.03
C PHE A 481 -24.62 9.36 -2.56
N VAL A 482 -25.71 9.82 -3.17
CA VAL A 482 -26.05 9.48 -4.56
C VAL A 482 -25.88 10.69 -5.47
N LEU A 483 -25.01 10.60 -6.47
CA LEU A 483 -24.91 11.64 -7.51
C LEU A 483 -26.12 11.55 -8.45
N SER A 484 -26.87 12.65 -8.58
CA SER A 484 -28.09 12.73 -9.37
C SER A 484 -27.85 12.43 -10.85
N LYS A 485 -28.88 11.95 -11.57
CA LYS A 485 -28.80 11.73 -13.02
C LYS A 485 -28.98 13.03 -13.78
N ASN A 486 -29.96 13.83 -13.36
CA ASN A 486 -30.29 15.10 -13.98
C ASN A 486 -29.34 16.23 -13.55
N LYS A 487 -29.34 17.31 -14.33
CA LYS A 487 -28.60 18.55 -14.07
C LYS A 487 -29.56 19.73 -13.99
N TRP A 488 -29.23 20.72 -13.16
CA TRP A 488 -30.03 21.92 -12.95
C TRP A 488 -29.18 23.18 -12.88
N LYS A 489 -29.79 24.30 -13.28
CA LYS A 489 -29.27 25.64 -13.01
C LYS A 489 -29.28 25.95 -11.51
N GLY A 490 -28.59 27.02 -11.10
CA GLY A 490 -28.50 27.46 -9.71
C GLY A 490 -29.85 27.79 -9.05
N ASN A 491 -30.92 28.03 -9.83
CA ASN A 491 -32.27 28.13 -9.30
C ASN A 491 -32.83 26.73 -9.03
N LEU A 492 -32.58 26.27 -7.81
CA LEU A 492 -33.08 25.00 -7.31
C LEU A 492 -34.43 25.15 -6.59
N GLY A 493 -34.90 26.39 -6.37
CA GLY A 493 -36.07 26.69 -5.55
C GLY A 493 -35.73 26.75 -4.05
N GLY A 494 -34.50 27.17 -3.72
CA GLY A 494 -33.96 27.08 -2.37
C GLY A 494 -33.51 25.67 -2.00
N ILE A 495 -33.06 25.49 -0.75
CA ILE A 495 -32.63 24.18 -0.23
C ILE A 495 -33.78 23.16 -0.28
N SER A 496 -34.99 23.54 0.12
CA SER A 496 -36.16 22.66 0.03
C SER A 496 -36.50 22.26 -1.41
N GLY A 497 -36.31 23.17 -2.38
CA GLY A 497 -36.49 22.86 -3.79
C GLY A 497 -35.42 21.89 -4.31
N ALA A 498 -34.17 22.01 -3.84
CA ALA A 498 -33.11 21.06 -4.14
C ALA A 498 -33.38 19.66 -3.55
N ASP A 499 -33.89 19.57 -2.31
CA ASP A 499 -34.33 18.32 -1.70
C ASP A 499 -35.41 17.63 -2.52
N ALA A 500 -36.41 18.40 -2.98
CA ALA A 500 -37.48 17.88 -3.82
C ALA A 500 -36.97 17.38 -5.19
N LYS A 501 -35.97 18.06 -5.78
CA LYS A 501 -35.30 17.60 -7.01
C LYS A 501 -34.54 16.30 -6.77
N CYS A 502 -33.83 16.18 -5.66
CA CYS A 502 -33.15 14.95 -5.26
C CYS A 502 -34.14 13.78 -5.08
N LEU A 503 -35.22 13.98 -4.32
CA LEU A 503 -36.24 12.96 -4.13
C LEU A 503 -36.85 12.51 -5.47
N ASN A 504 -37.19 13.46 -6.35
CA ASN A 504 -37.73 13.13 -7.68
C ASN A 504 -36.72 12.35 -8.53
N ASP A 505 -35.44 12.75 -8.55
CA ASP A 505 -34.39 12.08 -9.32
C ASP A 505 -34.17 10.64 -8.83
N LEU A 506 -34.07 10.43 -7.51
CA LEU A 506 -33.82 9.12 -6.91
C LEU A 506 -35.03 8.16 -6.98
N THR A 507 -36.24 8.69 -6.95
CA THR A 507 -37.47 7.88 -7.14
C THR A 507 -37.65 7.50 -8.60
N SER A 508 -37.36 8.40 -9.54
CA SER A 508 -37.58 8.20 -10.97
C SER A 508 -36.52 7.35 -11.70
N ASN A 509 -35.33 7.15 -11.11
CA ASN A 509 -34.23 6.42 -11.76
C ASN A 509 -33.72 5.28 -10.88
N ASP A 510 -33.20 4.23 -11.50
CA ASP A 510 -32.53 3.13 -10.78
C ASP A 510 -31.10 3.49 -10.41
N TRP A 511 -30.63 2.98 -9.28
CA TRP A 511 -29.27 3.15 -8.81
C TRP A 511 -28.87 2.00 -7.89
N LYS A 512 -27.57 1.80 -7.71
CA LYS A 512 -27.01 0.74 -6.88
C LYS A 512 -27.61 0.79 -5.47
N ASP A 513 -28.16 -0.32 -4.99
CA ASP A 513 -28.80 -0.47 -3.67
C ASP A 513 -30.11 0.34 -3.45
N LYS A 514 -30.76 0.86 -4.51
CA LYS A 514 -32.07 1.52 -4.42
C LYS A 514 -33.14 0.64 -3.77
N SER A 515 -33.14 -0.66 -4.08
CA SER A 515 -34.12 -1.61 -3.53
C SER A 515 -34.06 -1.68 -2.01
N ASP A 516 -32.86 -1.62 -1.43
CA ASP A 516 -32.66 -1.57 0.03
C ASP A 516 -33.24 -0.26 0.60
N ALA A 517 -32.89 0.89 0.03
CA ALA A 517 -33.41 2.19 0.45
C ALA A 517 -34.95 2.27 0.39
N VAL A 518 -35.58 1.68 -0.64
CA VAL A 518 -37.04 1.56 -0.75
C VAL A 518 -37.60 0.64 0.34
N SER A 519 -36.97 -0.52 0.56
CA SER A 519 -37.42 -1.49 1.57
C SER A 519 -37.39 -0.93 3.00
N ARG A 520 -36.45 -0.01 3.26
CA ARG A 520 -36.27 0.70 4.53
C ARG A 520 -37.11 1.98 4.63
N GLY A 521 -37.89 2.33 3.60
CA GLY A 521 -38.70 3.55 3.60
C GLY A 521 -37.89 4.85 3.61
N LEU A 522 -36.67 4.83 3.05
CA LEU A 522 -35.77 5.99 3.07
C LEU A 522 -36.03 6.99 1.92
N LEU A 523 -36.78 6.61 0.89
CA LEU A 523 -37.08 7.52 -0.24
C LEU A 523 -38.32 8.38 0.05
N THR A 524 -38.21 9.24 1.05
CA THR A 524 -39.25 10.18 1.49
C THR A 524 -38.69 11.61 1.58
N ALA A 525 -39.55 12.61 1.67
CA ALA A 525 -39.13 14.01 1.79
C ALA A 525 -38.41 14.33 3.12
N SER A 526 -38.59 13.51 4.17
CA SER A 526 -37.86 13.65 5.42
C SER A 526 -36.43 13.11 5.31
N ASN A 527 -36.26 12.01 4.59
CA ASN A 527 -35.03 11.21 4.59
C ASN A 527 -34.10 11.50 3.40
N VAL A 528 -34.61 12.19 2.37
CA VAL A 528 -33.81 12.61 1.20
C VAL A 528 -33.52 14.10 1.27
N LYS A 529 -32.23 14.43 1.41
CA LYS A 529 -31.72 15.80 1.42
C LYS A 529 -30.72 16.01 0.29
N SER A 530 -30.65 17.23 -0.23
CA SER A 530 -29.58 17.64 -1.13
C SER A 530 -28.32 17.98 -0.30
N PHE A 531 -27.14 17.53 -0.74
CA PHE A 531 -25.88 17.92 -0.13
C PHE A 531 -25.50 19.33 -0.61
N ILE A 532 -26.22 20.34 -0.12
CA ILE A 532 -25.94 21.74 -0.40
C ILE A 532 -26.00 22.63 0.84
N CYS A 533 -25.27 23.75 0.77
CA CYS A 533 -25.30 24.87 1.71
C CYS A 533 -25.73 26.16 1.01
N ASP A 534 -26.41 27.04 1.73
CA ASP A 534 -26.40 28.49 1.48
C ASP A 534 -25.47 29.20 2.49
N ASN A 535 -25.52 30.53 2.59
CA ASN A 535 -24.67 31.30 3.52
C ASN A 535 -25.07 31.19 5.01
N SER A 536 -26.20 30.58 5.30
CA SER A 536 -26.87 30.61 6.60
C SER A 536 -27.35 29.22 7.06
N THR A 537 -27.61 28.32 6.13
CA THR A 537 -28.23 27.03 6.34
C THR A 537 -27.57 25.98 5.46
N CYS A 538 -27.29 24.82 6.03
CA CYS A 538 -26.78 23.66 5.31
C CYS A 538 -27.63 22.43 5.63
N ASN A 539 -27.77 21.56 4.64
CA ASN A 539 -28.26 20.21 4.89
C ASN A 539 -27.12 19.37 5.47
N ILE A 540 -27.03 19.35 6.79
CA ILE A 540 -26.05 18.56 7.52
C ILE A 540 -26.42 17.07 7.39
N MET A 541 -25.43 16.23 7.10
CA MET A 541 -25.64 14.78 7.04
C MET A 541 -25.67 14.20 8.45
N PRO A 542 -26.66 13.35 8.80
CA PRO A 542 -26.64 12.62 10.06
C PRO A 542 -25.37 11.78 10.22
N GLN A 543 -24.93 11.58 11.47
CA GLN A 543 -23.80 10.72 11.79
C GLN A 543 -24.04 9.29 11.29
N GLY A 544 -23.06 8.70 10.60
CA GLY A 544 -23.16 7.31 10.18
C GLY A 544 -22.36 6.99 8.92
N ALA A 545 -22.50 5.75 8.49
CA ALA A 545 -21.90 5.25 7.26
C ALA A 545 -22.78 5.60 6.04
N TYR A 546 -22.17 5.99 4.93
CA TYR A 546 -22.86 6.31 3.67
C TYR A 546 -22.21 5.59 2.50
N LYS A 547 -23.02 4.88 1.71
CA LYS A 547 -22.61 4.24 0.46
C LYS A 547 -22.74 5.21 -0.71
N THR A 548 -21.71 5.33 -1.52
CA THR A 548 -21.79 6.10 -2.77
C THR A 548 -22.60 5.38 -3.83
N ALA A 549 -23.34 6.12 -4.64
CA ALA A 549 -24.03 5.58 -5.82
C ALA A 549 -24.22 6.65 -6.90
N ARG A 550 -24.63 6.23 -8.10
CA ARG A 550 -25.06 7.15 -9.17
C ARG A 550 -26.48 6.85 -9.61
N SER A 551 -27.34 7.86 -9.57
CA SER A 551 -28.68 7.81 -10.15
C SER A 551 -28.63 7.54 -11.65
N GLY A 552 -29.41 6.56 -12.11
CA GLY A 552 -29.38 6.02 -13.46
C GLY A 552 -28.35 4.91 -13.69
N SER A 553 -27.69 4.39 -12.64
CA SER A 553 -26.72 3.28 -12.77
C SER A 553 -26.78 2.30 -11.60
N ILE A 554 -27.12 1.04 -11.87
CA ILE A 554 -27.19 -0.02 -10.85
C ILE A 554 -25.82 -0.63 -10.49
N THR A 555 -24.79 -0.38 -11.30
CA THR A 555 -23.45 -0.98 -11.13
C THR A 555 -22.43 -0.03 -10.53
N THR A 556 -22.72 1.26 -10.47
CA THR A 556 -21.75 2.29 -10.10
C THR A 556 -21.88 2.72 -8.63
N GLY A 557 -20.76 2.75 -7.91
CA GLY A 557 -20.67 3.08 -6.48
C GLY A 557 -20.49 1.84 -5.61
N GLY A 558 -20.90 1.94 -4.34
CA GLY A 558 -20.82 0.86 -3.34
C GLY A 558 -19.72 1.06 -2.30
N THR A 559 -18.85 2.04 -2.49
CA THR A 559 -17.85 2.40 -1.48
C THR A 559 -18.52 3.13 -0.33
N THR A 560 -18.10 2.83 0.89
CA THR A 560 -18.65 3.42 2.11
C THR A 560 -17.69 4.46 2.68
N PHE A 561 -18.22 5.57 3.20
CA PHE A 561 -17.47 6.51 4.05
C PHE A 561 -18.27 6.85 5.30
N TYR A 562 -17.63 7.48 6.29
CA TYR A 562 -18.27 7.83 7.56
C TYR A 562 -18.43 9.35 7.74
N VAL A 563 -19.56 9.75 8.31
CA VAL A 563 -19.87 11.11 8.74
C VAL A 563 -19.88 11.14 10.26
N ASP A 564 -19.20 12.11 10.86
CA ASP A 564 -19.08 12.27 12.31
C ASP A 564 -20.34 12.89 12.95
N GLY A 565 -20.32 13.03 14.28
CA GLY A 565 -21.42 13.61 15.07
C GLY A 565 -21.75 15.08 14.77
N ASN A 566 -20.87 15.79 14.05
CA ASN A 566 -21.09 17.16 13.63
C ASN A 566 -21.60 17.25 12.18
N GLY A 567 -21.77 16.09 11.53
CA GLY A 567 -22.13 16.00 10.12
C GLY A 567 -20.99 16.35 9.17
N PHE A 568 -19.74 16.22 9.63
CA PHE A 568 -18.56 16.35 8.79
C PHE A 568 -18.06 14.98 8.33
N GLY A 569 -17.50 14.93 7.13
CA GLY A 569 -16.86 13.74 6.60
C GLY A 569 -15.98 14.06 5.40
N PRO A 570 -15.44 13.02 4.75
CA PRO A 570 -15.36 11.65 5.26
C PRO A 570 -14.38 11.55 6.46
N TYR A 571 -14.85 11.05 7.61
CA TYR A 571 -14.06 10.85 8.82
C TYR A 571 -13.32 9.49 8.79
N MET A 572 -12.39 9.33 7.86
CA MET A 572 -11.47 8.18 7.86
C MET A 572 -10.05 8.69 7.72
N SER A 573 -9.18 8.41 8.70
CA SER A 573 -7.76 8.79 8.61
C SER A 573 -7.12 8.00 7.46
N GLY A 574 -6.80 8.67 6.35
CA GLY A 574 -6.30 8.01 5.14
C GLY A 574 -7.38 7.54 4.15
N ALA A 575 -8.61 8.06 4.24
CA ALA A 575 -9.69 7.72 3.32
C ALA A 575 -9.25 7.86 1.85
N PRO A 576 -9.49 6.84 1.00
CA PRO A 576 -9.37 7.02 -0.44
C PRO A 576 -10.27 8.19 -0.89
N VAL A 577 -9.79 8.96 -1.86
CA VAL A 577 -10.46 10.11 -2.45
C VAL A 577 -11.86 9.69 -2.92
N TRP A 578 -12.94 10.03 -2.19
CA TRP A 578 -14.32 9.59 -2.51
C TRP A 578 -14.89 10.18 -3.82
N SER A 579 -14.16 11.11 -4.43
CA SER A 579 -14.46 11.70 -5.72
C SER A 579 -13.56 11.16 -6.83
N THR A 580 -13.04 9.93 -6.75
CA THR A 580 -12.44 9.33 -7.94
C THR A 580 -13.53 8.81 -8.87
N GLY A 581 -13.17 8.58 -10.13
CA GLY A 581 -14.03 7.89 -11.09
C GLY A 581 -14.57 6.54 -10.58
N ALA A 582 -13.95 5.92 -9.57
CA ALA A 582 -14.43 4.67 -8.99
C ALA A 582 -15.75 4.82 -8.20
N TYR A 583 -16.05 6.00 -7.65
CA TYR A 583 -17.22 6.19 -6.77
C TYR A 583 -18.49 6.50 -7.54
N PHE A 584 -18.40 7.40 -8.53
CA PHE A 584 -19.56 7.82 -9.32
C PHE A 584 -19.49 7.40 -10.78
N GLY A 585 -18.38 6.80 -11.24
CA GLY A 585 -18.23 6.30 -12.61
C GLY A 585 -18.31 7.37 -13.69
N VAL A 586 -18.25 8.66 -13.33
CA VAL A 586 -18.24 9.82 -14.24
C VAL A 586 -17.45 10.98 -13.64
N ALA A 587 -16.82 11.73 -14.54
CA ALA A 587 -16.31 13.08 -14.31
C ALA A 587 -17.42 14.10 -14.56
N ASP A 588 -17.97 14.68 -13.51
CA ASP A 588 -19.01 15.70 -13.62
C ASP A 588 -18.93 16.71 -12.47
N LYS A 589 -19.61 17.84 -12.64
CA LYS A 589 -19.76 18.86 -11.61
C LYS A 589 -21.11 18.76 -10.92
N TYR A 590 -21.15 19.10 -9.64
CA TYR A 590 -22.36 19.20 -8.85
C TYR A 590 -22.38 20.45 -8.00
N TRP A 591 -23.56 21.02 -7.76
CA TRP A 591 -23.72 22.12 -6.81
C TRP A 591 -23.54 21.63 -5.38
N THR A 592 -22.88 22.44 -4.55
CA THR A 592 -22.56 22.09 -3.16
C THR A 592 -22.69 23.30 -2.23
N GLY A 593 -22.09 24.45 -2.54
CA GLY A 593 -22.05 25.55 -1.56
C GLY A 593 -21.19 25.27 -0.31
N TYR A 594 -20.57 24.09 -0.21
CA TYR A 594 -19.52 23.82 0.75
C TYR A 594 -18.19 24.36 0.23
N THR A 595 -17.28 24.64 1.15
CA THR A 595 -15.88 24.92 0.91
C THR A 595 -15.03 24.06 1.84
N VAL A 596 -13.73 24.03 1.61
CA VAL A 596 -12.77 23.58 2.63
C VAL A 596 -12.62 24.64 3.71
N VAL A 597 -12.52 24.20 4.98
CA VAL A 597 -12.27 25.10 6.12
C VAL A 597 -10.91 25.81 5.92
N GLN A 598 -10.93 27.13 5.80
CA GLN A 598 -9.74 27.92 6.12
C GLN A 598 -9.63 27.96 7.64
N GLN A 599 -8.77 27.12 8.23
CA GLN A 599 -8.40 27.32 9.63
C GLN A 599 -7.59 28.62 9.69
N SER A 600 -8.19 29.68 10.22
CA SER A 600 -7.54 30.97 10.45
C SER A 600 -6.61 30.90 11.67
N ASN A 601 -5.57 30.07 11.61
CA ASN A 601 -4.54 30.03 12.65
C ASN A 601 -3.42 31.04 12.34
N GLY A 602 -3.72 32.35 12.44
CA GLY A 602 -2.78 33.45 12.75
C GLY A 602 -1.40 33.60 12.05
N ALA A 603 -1.00 32.70 11.16
CA ALA A 603 0.30 32.63 10.52
C ALA A 603 0.08 32.13 9.09
N THR A 604 0.23 33.03 8.12
CA THR A 604 0.22 32.75 6.67
C THR A 604 -0.74 31.64 6.24
N ALA A 605 -2.02 32.01 6.14
CA ALA A 605 -3.08 31.19 5.55
C ALA A 605 -2.61 30.56 4.22
N ASN A 606 -2.56 29.21 4.15
CA ASN A 606 -2.57 28.43 2.90
C ASN A 606 -2.59 26.89 3.09
N THR A 607 -2.74 26.35 4.29
CA THR A 607 -2.98 24.91 4.48
C THR A 607 -4.47 24.67 4.72
N MET A 608 -5.23 24.51 3.64
CA MET A 608 -6.58 23.97 3.70
C MET A 608 -6.47 22.50 4.12
N ASP A 609 -7.15 22.08 5.19
CA ASP A 609 -7.29 20.65 5.49
C ASP A 609 -8.28 20.06 4.48
N PRO A 610 -7.82 19.23 3.53
CA PRO A 610 -8.70 18.68 2.50
C PRO A 610 -9.67 17.60 3.02
N GLY A 611 -9.57 17.23 4.29
CA GLY A 611 -10.31 16.13 4.90
C GLY A 611 -11.77 16.43 5.22
N PHE A 612 -12.17 17.70 5.32
CA PHE A 612 -13.49 18.08 5.85
C PHE A 612 -14.18 19.16 4.99
N TRP A 613 -15.48 18.98 4.74
CA TRP A 613 -16.33 20.06 4.22
C TRP A 613 -16.79 20.99 5.34
N ALA A 614 -16.95 22.28 5.02
CA ALA A 614 -17.64 23.24 5.87
C ALA A 614 -18.48 24.21 5.03
N PRO A 615 -19.48 24.88 5.64
CA PRO A 615 -20.26 25.92 4.97
C PRO A 615 -19.33 27.01 4.42
N ALA A 616 -19.55 27.48 3.19
CA ALA A 616 -18.77 28.59 2.65
C ALA A 616 -19.21 29.93 3.27
N PRO A 617 -18.30 30.69 3.92
CA PRO A 617 -18.68 31.93 4.59
C PRO A 617 -19.05 33.11 3.65
N TRP A 618 -18.78 33.02 2.35
CA TRP A 618 -18.45 34.20 1.55
C TRP A 618 -19.47 34.62 0.47
N ASN A 619 -20.62 33.95 0.31
CA ASN A 619 -21.66 34.38 -0.63
C ASN A 619 -23.01 33.68 -0.42
N ASP A 620 -24.10 34.37 -0.74
CA ASP A 620 -25.41 33.74 -0.97
C ASP A 620 -25.34 32.91 -2.26
N HIS A 621 -24.98 31.63 -2.16
CA HIS A 621 -24.84 30.74 -3.32
C HIS A 621 -26.08 30.79 -4.21
N CYS A 622 -25.94 31.34 -5.42
CA CYS A 622 -27.05 31.56 -6.35
C CYS A 622 -28.28 32.23 -5.74
N ASN A 623 -28.07 33.25 -4.88
CA ASN A 623 -29.11 33.90 -4.08
C ASN A 623 -29.93 32.87 -3.30
N LYS A 624 -29.26 32.09 -2.45
CA LYS A 624 -29.84 30.95 -1.71
C LYS A 624 -30.52 29.94 -2.63
N TRP A 625 -29.87 29.63 -3.75
CA TRP A 625 -30.34 28.69 -4.77
C TRP A 625 -31.71 29.06 -5.38
N THR A 626 -32.01 30.35 -5.51
CA THR A 626 -33.24 30.85 -6.14
C THR A 626 -32.99 31.61 -7.44
N SER A 627 -31.74 31.84 -7.80
CA SER A 627 -31.37 32.53 -9.03
C SER A 627 -30.68 31.62 -10.05
N SER A 628 -30.98 31.86 -11.32
CA SER A 628 -30.27 31.29 -12.46
C SER A 628 -29.60 32.36 -13.32
N ASP A 629 -29.38 33.56 -12.76
CA ASP A 629 -28.69 34.66 -13.42
C ASP A 629 -27.21 34.31 -13.58
N SER A 630 -26.63 34.69 -14.72
CA SER A 630 -25.19 34.53 -14.98
C SER A 630 -24.31 35.44 -14.10
N GLY A 631 -24.88 36.51 -13.52
CA GLY A 631 -24.19 37.43 -12.61
C GLY A 631 -24.11 36.94 -11.16
N ASP A 632 -24.95 35.97 -10.79
CA ASP A 632 -24.86 35.30 -9.49
C ASP A 632 -23.91 34.10 -9.58
N VAL A 633 -23.29 33.76 -8.44
CA VAL A 633 -22.36 32.62 -8.36
C VAL A 633 -22.73 31.65 -7.24
N GLY A 634 -22.45 30.37 -7.47
CA GLY A 634 -22.51 29.30 -6.48
C GLY A 634 -21.25 28.43 -6.55
N PHE A 635 -20.96 27.68 -5.48
CA PHE A 635 -19.84 26.74 -5.49
C PHE A 635 -20.27 25.39 -6.06
N ALA A 636 -19.40 24.81 -6.89
CA ALA A 636 -19.55 23.46 -7.40
C ALA A 636 -18.33 22.59 -7.07
N GLY A 637 -18.59 21.31 -6.85
CA GLY A 637 -17.59 20.26 -6.67
C GLY A 637 -17.46 19.40 -7.91
N LYS A 638 -16.37 18.63 -8.00
CA LYS A 638 -16.11 17.63 -9.06
C LYS A 638 -16.22 16.21 -8.50
N SER A 639 -16.84 15.31 -9.27
CA SER A 639 -16.98 13.90 -8.92
C SER A 639 -15.78 13.02 -9.29
N ASP A 640 -14.79 13.57 -9.99
CA ASP A 640 -13.57 12.89 -10.47
C ASP A 640 -12.26 13.59 -10.03
N ALA A 641 -12.32 14.52 -9.08
CA ALA A 641 -11.13 15.23 -8.61
C ALA A 641 -10.09 14.24 -8.04
N ASN A 642 -9.06 13.95 -8.85
CA ASN A 642 -7.99 13.01 -8.56
C ASN A 642 -6.72 13.80 -8.17
N GLY A 643 -6.32 13.78 -6.91
CA GLY A 643 -5.04 14.38 -6.48
C GLY A 643 -4.98 14.78 -5.01
N ARG A 644 -3.77 15.17 -4.56
CA ARG A 644 -3.49 15.66 -3.19
C ARG A 644 -4.11 17.04 -2.90
N ALA A 645 -4.55 17.78 -3.92
CA ALA A 645 -5.21 19.09 -3.80
C ALA A 645 -6.74 18.93 -3.79
N SER A 646 -7.21 18.19 -2.80
CA SER A 646 -8.54 17.60 -2.69
C SER A 646 -9.71 18.55 -2.38
N TYR A 647 -9.53 19.86 -2.56
CA TYR A 647 -10.56 20.86 -2.28
C TYR A 647 -11.59 20.97 -3.40
N GLU A 648 -11.23 20.65 -4.65
CA GLU A 648 -12.12 20.71 -5.83
C GLU A 648 -13.35 19.79 -5.69
N ARG A 649 -13.29 18.85 -4.76
CA ARG A 649 -14.39 17.96 -4.36
C ARG A 649 -15.50 18.76 -3.70
N TRP A 650 -15.14 19.69 -2.84
CA TRP A 650 -16.09 20.43 -2.02
C TRP A 650 -16.49 21.75 -2.66
N GLY A 651 -15.52 22.42 -3.29
CA GLY A 651 -15.71 23.67 -3.99
C GLY A 651 -14.46 23.99 -4.80
N GLU A 652 -14.50 23.74 -6.11
CA GLU A 652 -13.41 24.06 -7.03
C GLU A 652 -13.30 25.58 -7.23
N ASP A 653 -14.41 26.23 -7.56
CA ASP A 653 -14.49 27.66 -7.88
C ASP A 653 -15.94 28.20 -7.79
N ASN A 654 -16.07 29.53 -7.86
CA ASN A 654 -17.34 30.21 -8.10
C ASN A 654 -17.81 29.98 -9.55
N HIS A 655 -18.99 29.39 -9.70
CA HIS A 655 -19.61 29.15 -10.99
C HIS A 655 -20.89 29.96 -11.16
N ALA A 656 -21.08 30.52 -12.36
CA ALA A 656 -22.28 31.26 -12.72
C ALA A 656 -23.54 30.38 -12.60
N CYS A 657 -24.61 30.94 -12.02
CA CYS A 657 -25.83 30.18 -11.70
C CYS A 657 -26.67 29.82 -12.93
N ASP A 658 -26.31 30.29 -14.12
CA ASP A 658 -26.89 29.89 -15.39
C ASP A 658 -26.38 28.51 -15.87
N LYS A 659 -25.28 27.99 -15.30
CA LYS A 659 -24.70 26.68 -15.61
C LYS A 659 -25.52 25.55 -15.01
N SER A 660 -25.58 24.42 -15.73
CA SER A 660 -26.33 23.24 -15.29
C SER A 660 -25.39 22.16 -14.75
N TYR A 661 -25.50 21.87 -13.45
CA TYR A 661 -24.71 20.86 -12.75
C TYR A 661 -25.60 19.85 -12.02
N ARG A 662 -25.03 18.71 -11.63
CA ARG A 662 -25.72 17.68 -10.85
C ARG A 662 -25.96 18.14 -9.40
N LEU A 663 -26.68 17.33 -8.64
CA LEU A 663 -26.74 17.40 -7.19
C LEU A 663 -26.17 16.12 -6.61
N ILE A 664 -25.64 16.19 -5.40
CA ILE A 664 -25.50 15.00 -4.57
C ILE A 664 -26.71 14.93 -3.65
N CYS A 665 -27.32 13.76 -3.59
CA CYS A 665 -28.51 13.46 -2.82
C CYS A 665 -28.16 12.50 -1.70
N VAL A 666 -28.36 12.94 -0.47
CA VAL A 666 -28.15 12.19 0.76
C VAL A 666 -29.45 11.50 1.13
N VAL A 667 -29.37 10.21 1.39
CA VAL A 667 -30.51 9.38 1.81
C VAL A 667 -30.17 8.78 3.16
N GLY A 668 -30.87 9.17 4.23
CA GLY A 668 -30.62 8.65 5.57
C GLY A 668 -31.82 8.88 6.48
N SER A 669 -31.97 8.06 7.51
CA SER A 669 -32.85 8.37 8.61
C SER A 669 -32.16 9.40 9.51
N GLU A 670 -32.86 10.48 9.86
CA GLU A 670 -32.43 11.42 10.91
C GLU A 670 -32.25 10.73 12.27
#